data_AF-A0A0C4EIQ8-F1
#
_entry.id   AF-A0A0C4EIQ8-F1
#
_cell.length_a   1.000
_cell.length_b   1.000
_cell.length_c   1.000
_cell.angle_alpha   90.00
_cell.angle_beta   90.00
_cell.angle_gamma   90.00
#
_symmetry.space_group_name_H-M   'P 1'
#
loop_
_entity.id
_entity.type
_entity.pdbx_description
1 polymer ?
#
loop_
_entity_poly.entity_id
_entity_poly.type
_entity_poly.pdbx_seq_one_letter_code
_entity_poly.pdbx_strand_id
1 'polypeptide(L)'
;MATRPHLIAHPPSGARLSLALPAAEPLLSLAETARDAFLGWLDRQPDAALLQPPAAERDADDDDGDGEEERADQQAHDTAAEPSLVLLAHYLLFLASTAAQNAPLIRPAIAHFHTHVLDSPPTDIHSAAADLTSSDPARRLVIRAYFQARHALPPTLAHELPGPPLGKLWDKAQQGKKLVGVFGGQGVNETYWQELVNLYALYPSILAPFLEAADAHLQALCTTPQAQASALYKHHGLRILAHAADGLPSELSSLAAPHRARPDRALHGAGPRAGLTPNGVSSQLAGGVTGHSQGVVVAALVAGVMPAGQDTWAAFSGAATHGLTALFHIGMHGSLAFPATSLPPKLAGKTADSEGLPSPMLAVTGLPLDILQKSIQDINAHRADQLPDKTPDAQVSLFNGAKAFVVTGHPRTLVGLVSALRKSKAEPGLDQSKIPFSKRLPVFSMRFLPIGVPYHSHHLEGCTARMLGAAEAGGIGGGGALRAKIAAIRSKLEKPGLGFTLNALYINQKQWAFQFPLWLEMRKEGLPMEGFVVAAGIPSTEKAKEIIDGLREAGLKHVSFKPGSVDGIRQVVQIAAAHPDFPVICQWTGGRAGGHHSCEDFHQPLLATYASIRSQPNLVLVVGSGFGSAEDVYPYLTGAWSRDRFDVQPMPVDGVLFASRMMVAKEAATSQAVKELIVQAQGVPDDQWEGTYDRETGGIITVTSELGEPIHKIATRGIKLWKEFDETVFALPRDKRAAWLESHRDYVIQRLNADFQKPWFAEKDGRPAGLGDMTYKETVLRLVKLLFVGHQGRWIDPTLRNLVGDWLRRIEERLSTVTGPPKVSEIQSYAELDVPMPKLDTFFARYPEAGSQILASEDIAYFLALCQRPGQKPVPFIPVLDSNFGIWFKKDSLWQAEDIDAVVDQDPQRVAILQGPVAVRHSTTTDETAGEILSGIEAGIVERLLAETPFQRVVVTTDPAGAPLNVKVFGAAAVPVRPLIA
;
A
#
# COMPACT_ATOMS: atom_id res chain seq x y z
N MET A 1 -26.03 56.33 10.04
CA MET A 1 -27.01 56.60 11.12
C MET A 1 -26.29 56.52 12.45
N ALA A 2 -26.79 57.16 13.51
CA ALA A 2 -26.25 56.95 14.86
C ALA A 2 -26.66 55.55 15.36
N THR A 3 -25.71 54.84 15.97
CA THR A 3 -25.90 53.52 16.59
C THR A 3 -25.52 53.58 18.07
N ARG A 4 -26.21 52.80 18.92
CA ARG A 4 -25.81 52.54 20.31
C ARG A 4 -25.40 51.06 20.45
N PRO A 5 -24.36 50.74 21.23
CA PRO A 5 -24.06 49.35 21.57
C PRO A 5 -25.11 48.81 22.53
N HIS A 6 -25.64 47.62 22.24
CA HIS A 6 -26.49 46.85 23.12
C HIS A 6 -25.70 45.62 23.59
N LEU A 7 -25.33 45.63 24.88
CA LEU A 7 -24.53 44.57 25.49
C LEU A 7 -25.42 43.48 26.07
N ILE A 8 -25.16 42.24 25.65
CA ILE A 8 -25.68 41.02 26.24
C ILE A 8 -24.47 40.29 26.82
N ALA A 9 -24.52 39.92 28.10
CA ALA A 9 -23.45 39.20 28.77
C ALA A 9 -24.04 38.04 29.55
N HIS A 10 -23.30 36.93 29.63
CA HIS A 10 -23.62 35.78 30.45
C HIS A 10 -22.52 35.64 31.53
N PRO A 11 -22.69 36.27 32.72
CA PRO A 11 -21.65 36.30 33.75
C PRO A 11 -21.08 34.94 34.15
N PRO A 12 -21.86 33.83 34.25
CA PRO A 12 -21.34 32.52 34.64
C PRO A 12 -20.35 31.87 33.64
N SER A 13 -20.14 32.45 32.46
CA SER A 13 -19.09 32.00 31.51
C SER A 13 -18.22 33.14 30.97
N GLY A 14 -18.37 34.37 31.48
CA GLY A 14 -17.66 35.54 30.95
C GLY A 14 -18.07 36.00 29.54
N ALA A 15 -18.83 35.20 28.79
CA ALA A 15 -19.22 35.44 27.40
C ALA A 15 -19.97 36.76 27.20
N ARG A 16 -19.64 37.50 26.12
CA ARG A 16 -20.17 38.84 25.82
C ARG A 16 -20.50 38.99 24.34
N LEU A 17 -21.63 39.64 24.06
CA LEU A 17 -22.12 39.99 22.73
C LEU A 17 -22.50 41.47 22.71
N SER A 18 -21.90 42.25 21.79
CA SER A 18 -22.18 43.69 21.64
C SER A 18 -22.77 43.98 20.26
N LEU A 19 -24.07 44.26 20.23
CA LEU A 19 -24.82 44.53 18.99
C LEU A 19 -24.92 46.03 18.73
N ALA A 20 -24.51 46.49 17.54
CA ALA A 20 -24.67 47.87 17.12
C ALA A 20 -26.11 48.12 16.63
N LEU A 21 -26.98 48.63 17.52
CA LEU A 21 -28.38 48.91 17.19
C LEU A 21 -28.57 50.36 16.71
N PRO A 22 -29.42 50.63 15.70
CA PRO A 22 -29.85 51.98 15.37
C PRO A 22 -30.42 52.71 16.60
N ALA A 23 -30.08 54.00 16.76
CA ALA A 23 -30.49 54.82 17.89
C ALA A 23 -31.96 55.29 17.81
N ALA A 24 -32.90 54.34 17.70
CA ALA A 24 -34.34 54.56 17.71
C ALA A 24 -34.94 54.01 19.01
N GLU A 25 -35.56 54.88 19.82
CA GLU A 25 -36.12 54.55 21.15
C GLU A 25 -36.95 53.25 21.19
N PRO A 26 -37.89 52.97 20.24
CA PRO A 26 -38.68 51.73 20.30
C PRO A 26 -37.86 50.45 20.09
N LEU A 27 -36.77 50.53 19.32
CA LEU A 27 -35.90 49.38 19.05
C LEU A 27 -34.97 49.08 20.23
N LEU A 28 -34.52 50.13 20.94
CA LEU A 28 -33.68 50.00 22.13
C LEU A 28 -34.48 49.44 23.31
N SER A 29 -35.70 49.95 23.54
CA SER A 29 -36.59 49.43 24.58
C SER A 29 -37.00 47.97 24.31
N LEU A 30 -37.23 47.59 23.04
CA LEU A 30 -37.43 46.20 22.64
C LEU A 30 -36.19 45.34 22.92
N ALA A 31 -34.99 45.84 22.62
CA ALA A 31 -33.74 45.12 22.86
C ALA A 31 -33.49 44.84 24.35
N GLU A 32 -33.71 45.82 25.22
CA GLU A 32 -33.60 45.64 26.68
C GLU A 32 -34.60 44.60 27.20
N THR A 33 -35.88 44.70 26.78
CA THR A 33 -36.92 43.71 27.10
C THR A 33 -36.55 42.31 26.60
N ALA A 34 -35.99 42.20 25.39
CA ALA A 34 -35.57 40.94 24.79
C ALA A 34 -34.33 40.35 25.45
N ARG A 35 -33.37 41.15 25.92
CA ARG A 35 -32.19 40.69 26.68
C ARG A 35 -32.59 40.02 27.99
N ASP A 36 -33.49 40.65 28.74
CA ASP A 36 -33.87 40.15 30.07
C ASP A 36 -34.73 38.89 29.95
N ALA A 37 -35.58 38.81 28.92
CA ALA A 37 -36.29 37.59 28.55
C ALA A 37 -35.36 36.49 27.99
N PHE A 38 -34.29 36.86 27.28
CA PHE A 38 -33.30 35.92 26.73
C PHE A 38 -32.51 35.22 27.82
N LEU A 39 -31.99 35.94 28.82
CA LEU A 39 -31.19 35.31 29.90
C LEU A 39 -32.02 34.27 30.66
N GLY A 40 -33.25 34.62 31.05
CA GLY A 40 -34.17 33.66 31.66
C GLY A 40 -34.65 32.54 30.71
N TRP A 41 -34.48 32.66 29.39
CA TRP A 41 -34.70 31.57 28.42
C TRP A 41 -33.46 30.66 28.30
N LEU A 42 -32.26 31.26 28.33
CA LEU A 42 -30.96 30.59 28.21
C LEU A 42 -30.73 29.57 29.32
N ASP A 43 -31.01 29.95 30.58
CA ASP A 43 -30.90 29.09 31.77
C ASP A 43 -31.76 27.80 31.71
N ARG A 44 -32.68 27.70 30.73
CA ARG A 44 -33.58 26.57 30.50
C ARG A 44 -33.25 25.75 29.26
N GLN A 45 -32.18 26.08 28.52
CA GLN A 45 -31.77 25.31 27.34
C GLN A 45 -30.83 24.16 27.71
N PRO A 46 -31.01 22.95 27.16
CA PRO A 46 -30.15 21.80 27.47
C PRO A 46 -28.72 21.97 26.91
N ASP A 47 -28.54 22.80 25.88
CA ASP A 47 -27.27 23.18 25.27
C ASP A 47 -26.59 24.39 25.94
N ALA A 48 -27.18 25.00 26.98
CA ALA A 48 -26.56 26.09 27.74
C ALA A 48 -25.25 25.67 28.43
N ALA A 49 -25.06 24.37 28.70
CA ALA A 49 -23.80 23.82 29.22
C ALA A 49 -22.60 24.06 28.28
N LEU A 50 -22.83 24.26 26.97
CA LEU A 50 -21.79 24.58 25.98
C LEU A 50 -21.18 25.98 26.14
N LEU A 51 -21.69 26.79 27.07
CA LEU A 51 -21.08 28.06 27.46
C LEU A 51 -19.93 27.89 28.47
N GLN A 52 -19.81 26.73 29.14
CA GLN A 52 -18.75 26.50 30.13
C GLN A 52 -17.46 25.97 29.46
N PRO A 53 -16.27 26.41 29.91
CA PRO A 53 -15.00 25.92 29.37
C PRO A 53 -14.78 24.42 29.71
N PRO A 54 -13.95 23.70 28.92
CA PRO A 54 -13.64 22.29 29.20
C PRO A 54 -13.02 22.10 30.59
N ALA A 55 -13.38 21.01 31.26
CA ALA A 55 -13.00 20.75 32.65
C ALA A 55 -11.53 20.34 32.89
N ALA A 56 -10.62 20.68 31.97
CA ALA A 56 -9.19 20.34 32.03
C ALA A 56 -8.31 21.47 32.61
N GLU A 57 -8.77 22.72 32.56
CA GLU A 57 -8.00 23.91 32.93
C GLU A 57 -8.37 24.39 34.34
N ARG A 58 -8.08 23.57 35.36
CA ARG A 58 -8.29 23.91 36.80
C ARG A 58 -7.18 23.47 37.76
N ASP A 59 -6.24 22.62 37.32
CA ASP A 59 -5.20 22.03 38.17
C ASP A 59 -3.78 22.37 37.67
N ALA A 60 -3.56 23.60 37.19
CA ALA A 60 -2.28 24.05 36.61
C ALA A 60 -2.04 25.57 36.75
N ASP A 61 -1.87 26.05 37.99
CA ASP A 61 -1.35 27.39 38.34
C ASP A 61 -0.37 27.21 39.52
N ASP A 62 0.87 26.77 39.25
CA ASP A 62 1.98 26.68 40.24
C ASP A 62 3.35 26.29 39.58
N ASP A 63 3.89 27.12 38.67
CA ASP A 63 5.36 27.23 38.46
C ASP A 63 5.72 28.57 37.77
N ASP A 64 6.91 29.13 38.07
CA ASP A 64 7.35 30.46 37.59
C ASP A 64 8.04 30.39 36.21
N GLY A 65 7.71 31.30 35.28
CA GLY A 65 8.26 31.28 33.92
C GLY A 65 8.19 32.61 33.12
N ASP A 66 9.09 33.55 33.42
CA ASP A 66 9.26 34.79 32.64
C ASP A 66 9.63 34.48 31.16
N GLY A 67 8.64 34.48 30.27
CA GLY A 67 8.84 34.25 28.83
C GLY A 67 7.58 34.04 27.99
N GLU A 68 6.39 33.98 28.60
CA GLU A 68 5.16 33.56 27.89
C GLU A 68 4.24 34.68 27.40
N GLU A 69 4.48 35.97 27.68
CA GLU A 69 3.50 37.06 27.40
C GLU A 69 2.96 37.07 25.95
N GLU A 70 3.79 36.97 24.91
CA GLU A 70 3.33 36.93 23.50
C GLU A 70 2.58 35.64 23.10
N ARG A 71 2.65 34.56 23.90
CA ARG A 71 1.84 33.34 23.71
C ARG A 71 0.59 33.34 24.57
N ALA A 72 0.71 33.78 25.83
CA ALA A 72 -0.39 33.93 26.75
C ALA A 72 -1.45 34.90 26.20
N ASP A 73 -1.06 36.05 25.64
CA ASP A 73 -2.02 36.98 25.00
C ASP A 73 -2.77 36.33 23.83
N GLN A 74 -2.06 35.57 22.98
CA GLN A 74 -2.69 34.88 21.84
C GLN A 74 -3.69 33.79 22.30
N GLN A 75 -3.33 33.04 23.34
CA GLN A 75 -4.10 31.92 23.89
C GLN A 75 -5.27 32.38 24.80
N ALA A 76 -5.12 33.53 25.47
CA ALA A 76 -6.18 34.24 26.19
C ALA A 76 -7.19 34.90 25.23
N HIS A 77 -6.75 35.31 24.04
CA HIS A 77 -7.65 35.89 23.04
C HIS A 77 -8.56 34.83 22.37
N ASP A 78 -8.09 33.58 22.24
CA ASP A 78 -8.88 32.47 21.68
C ASP A 78 -9.90 31.90 22.69
N THR A 79 -9.55 31.79 23.98
CA THR A 79 -10.43 31.20 25.02
C THR A 79 -11.74 31.97 25.25
N ALA A 80 -11.83 33.25 24.88
CA ALA A 80 -13.06 34.04 24.96
C ALA A 80 -13.98 33.93 23.71
N ALA A 81 -13.49 33.35 22.61
CA ALA A 81 -14.16 33.38 21.31
C ALA A 81 -15.33 32.39 21.20
N GLU A 82 -15.10 31.09 21.46
CA GLU A 82 -16.16 30.07 21.37
C GLU A 82 -17.34 30.34 22.33
N PRO A 83 -17.15 30.68 23.63
CA PRO A 83 -18.27 31.00 24.52
C PRO A 83 -19.11 32.19 24.03
N SER A 84 -18.49 33.19 23.41
CA SER A 84 -19.18 34.37 22.87
C SER A 84 -19.93 34.05 21.57
N LEU A 85 -19.38 33.19 20.71
CA LEU A 85 -20.06 32.64 19.53
C LEU A 85 -21.25 31.74 19.91
N VAL A 86 -21.10 30.91 20.94
CA VAL A 86 -22.17 30.06 21.51
C VAL A 86 -23.27 30.92 22.13
N LEU A 87 -22.94 32.03 22.80
CA LEU A 87 -23.91 32.99 23.33
C LEU A 87 -24.71 33.66 22.19
N LEU A 88 -24.03 34.07 21.11
CA LEU A 88 -24.65 34.62 19.90
C LEU A 88 -25.55 33.60 19.20
N ALA A 89 -25.15 32.34 19.10
CA ALA A 89 -25.98 31.26 18.57
C ALA A 89 -27.25 31.04 19.39
N HIS A 90 -27.15 31.00 20.72
CA HIS A 90 -28.33 30.93 21.59
C HIS A 90 -29.25 32.17 21.43
N TYR A 91 -28.68 33.37 21.31
CA TYR A 91 -29.47 34.59 21.12
C TYR A 91 -30.22 34.58 19.77
N LEU A 92 -29.57 34.11 18.70
CA LEU A 92 -30.22 33.93 17.39
C LEU A 92 -31.38 32.91 17.45
N LEU A 93 -31.26 31.82 18.22
CA LEU A 93 -32.35 30.86 18.45
C LEU A 93 -33.51 31.45 19.25
N PHE A 94 -33.21 32.22 20.30
CA PHE A 94 -34.22 32.92 21.09
C PHE A 94 -35.00 33.91 20.21
N LEU A 95 -34.31 34.75 19.44
CA LEU A 95 -34.96 35.72 18.55
C LEU A 95 -35.77 35.02 17.43
N ALA A 96 -35.30 33.89 16.90
CA ALA A 96 -36.03 33.11 15.89
C ALA A 96 -37.32 32.48 16.46
N SER A 97 -37.25 31.89 17.65
CA SER A 97 -38.42 31.28 18.33
C SER A 97 -39.41 32.30 18.89
N THR A 98 -38.97 33.55 19.10
CA THR A 98 -39.81 34.68 19.54
C THR A 98 -40.00 35.75 18.44
N ALA A 99 -39.87 35.38 17.17
CA ALA A 99 -39.86 36.32 16.05
C ALA A 99 -41.14 37.19 15.96
N ALA A 100 -42.29 36.68 16.42
CA ALA A 100 -43.55 37.42 16.49
C ALA A 100 -43.48 38.68 17.40
N GLN A 101 -42.57 38.72 18.37
CA GLN A 101 -42.27 39.89 19.19
C GLN A 101 -40.96 40.56 18.76
N ASN A 102 -39.94 39.77 18.42
CA ASN A 102 -38.54 40.20 18.38
C ASN A 102 -37.92 40.31 16.97
N ALA A 103 -38.69 40.14 15.89
CA ALA A 103 -38.19 40.22 14.50
C ALA A 103 -37.29 41.44 14.18
N PRO A 104 -37.52 42.67 14.70
CA PRO A 104 -36.64 43.81 14.46
C PRO A 104 -35.19 43.63 14.93
N LEU A 105 -34.94 42.74 15.90
CA LEU A 105 -33.62 42.46 16.47
C LEU A 105 -32.86 41.36 15.70
N ILE A 106 -33.56 40.51 14.95
CA ILE A 106 -32.95 39.42 14.16
C ILE A 106 -31.97 39.98 13.12
N ARG A 107 -32.34 41.06 12.42
CA ARG A 107 -31.51 41.66 11.36
C ARG A 107 -30.17 42.22 11.90
N PRO A 108 -30.13 43.06 12.98
CA PRO A 108 -28.87 43.44 13.63
C PRO A 108 -28.03 42.26 14.14
N ALA A 109 -28.64 41.22 14.71
CA ALA A 109 -27.91 40.06 15.22
C ALA A 109 -27.22 39.27 14.09
N ILE A 110 -27.88 39.07 12.94
CA ILE A 110 -27.30 38.39 11.78
C ILE A 110 -26.26 39.27 11.06
N ALA A 111 -26.46 40.60 11.02
CA ALA A 111 -25.45 41.52 10.50
C ALA A 111 -24.17 41.47 11.34
N HIS A 112 -24.29 41.47 12.68
CA HIS A 112 -23.15 41.26 13.57
C HIS A 112 -22.48 39.89 13.33
N PHE A 113 -23.27 38.81 13.17
CA PHE A 113 -22.75 37.49 12.85
C PHE A 113 -21.93 37.48 11.55
N HIS A 114 -22.40 38.14 10.48
CA HIS A 114 -21.63 38.26 9.23
C HIS A 114 -20.29 38.94 9.46
N THR A 115 -20.31 40.15 10.03
CA THR A 115 -19.11 40.98 10.22
C THR A 115 -18.05 40.35 11.13
N HIS A 116 -18.44 39.55 12.13
CA HIS A 116 -17.50 39.01 13.14
C HIS A 116 -17.21 37.51 13.01
N VAL A 117 -17.99 36.76 12.21
CA VAL A 117 -17.86 35.29 12.08
C VAL A 117 -17.61 34.85 10.63
N LEU A 118 -18.03 35.63 9.62
CA LEU A 118 -18.01 35.20 8.21
C LEU A 118 -17.19 36.10 7.27
N ASP A 119 -16.95 37.37 7.61
CA ASP A 119 -16.38 38.36 6.67
C ASP A 119 -14.84 38.47 6.66
N SER A 120 -14.10 37.86 7.60
CA SER A 120 -12.65 38.03 7.74
C SER A 120 -11.88 36.74 8.13
N PRO A 121 -11.38 35.95 7.15
CA PRO A 121 -11.61 36.07 5.71
C PRO A 121 -13.04 35.62 5.32
N PRO A 122 -13.57 36.04 4.15
CA PRO A 122 -14.87 35.60 3.64
C PRO A 122 -15.03 34.07 3.58
N THR A 123 -15.78 33.51 4.53
CA THR A 123 -15.84 32.07 4.83
C THR A 123 -17.28 31.63 5.09
N ASP A 124 -17.67 30.43 4.62
CA ASP A 124 -19.04 29.95 4.82
C ASP A 124 -19.28 29.40 6.23
N ILE A 125 -20.54 29.40 6.66
CA ILE A 125 -20.98 29.01 8.01
C ILE A 125 -20.52 27.60 8.44
N HIS A 126 -20.30 26.66 7.51
CA HIS A 126 -19.85 25.32 7.85
C HIS A 126 -18.34 25.25 8.11
N SER A 127 -17.53 26.00 7.35
CA SER A 127 -16.11 26.19 7.67
C SER A 127 -15.94 27.03 8.93
N ALA A 128 -16.57 28.20 9.02
CA ALA A 128 -16.46 29.07 10.20
C ALA A 128 -16.90 28.36 11.50
N ALA A 129 -17.98 27.57 11.48
CA ALA A 129 -18.35 26.75 12.63
C ALA A 129 -17.45 25.53 12.86
N ALA A 130 -16.72 25.03 11.85
CA ALA A 130 -15.72 23.99 12.03
C ALA A 130 -14.44 24.52 12.68
N ASP A 131 -14.03 25.72 12.30
CA ASP A 131 -12.79 26.36 12.75
C ASP A 131 -12.97 27.06 14.13
N LEU A 132 -14.15 27.63 14.41
CA LEU A 132 -14.44 28.40 15.63
C LEU A 132 -15.21 27.62 16.72
N THR A 133 -15.32 26.29 16.62
CA THR A 133 -15.91 25.46 17.68
C THR A 133 -15.15 24.15 17.93
N SER A 134 -14.88 23.86 19.19
CA SER A 134 -14.15 22.68 19.66
C SER A 134 -14.96 21.38 19.61
N SER A 135 -16.31 21.48 19.58
CA SER A 135 -17.20 20.31 19.76
C SER A 135 -18.31 20.22 18.70
N ASP A 136 -18.68 18.99 18.31
CA ASP A 136 -19.80 18.73 17.38
C ASP A 136 -21.16 19.30 17.87
N PRO A 137 -21.51 19.26 19.18
CA PRO A 137 -22.69 19.98 19.70
C PRO A 137 -22.64 21.49 19.47
N ALA A 138 -21.52 22.17 19.77
CA ALA A 138 -21.38 23.61 19.57
C ALA A 138 -21.43 23.97 18.08
N ARG A 139 -20.72 23.21 17.23
CA ARG A 139 -20.75 23.31 15.76
C ARG A 139 -22.17 23.24 15.21
N ARG A 140 -22.95 22.26 15.66
CA ARG A 140 -24.35 22.07 15.26
C ARG A 140 -25.25 23.18 15.77
N LEU A 141 -25.06 23.64 17.01
CA LEU A 141 -25.78 24.77 17.59
C LEU A 141 -25.59 26.04 16.76
N VAL A 142 -24.35 26.42 16.44
CA VAL A 142 -24.01 27.61 15.65
C VAL A 142 -24.65 27.56 14.25
N ILE A 143 -24.52 26.42 13.56
CA ILE A 143 -25.11 26.21 12.23
C ILE A 143 -26.65 26.27 12.28
N ARG A 144 -27.29 25.58 13.25
CA ARG A 144 -28.74 25.56 13.46
C ARG A 144 -29.28 26.97 13.70
N ALA A 145 -28.64 27.70 14.62
CA ALA A 145 -29.00 29.07 14.99
C ALA A 145 -28.99 30.02 13.79
N TYR A 146 -27.91 30.01 13.01
CA TYR A 146 -27.75 30.85 11.83
C TYR A 146 -28.87 30.64 10.81
N PHE A 147 -29.20 29.39 10.47
CA PHE A 147 -30.24 29.09 9.48
C PHE A 147 -31.66 29.32 9.99
N GLN A 148 -31.95 29.01 11.26
CA GLN A 148 -33.28 29.31 11.84
C GLN A 148 -33.53 30.82 11.94
N ALA A 149 -32.54 31.61 12.38
CA ALA A 149 -32.67 33.06 12.44
C ALA A 149 -32.81 33.70 11.05
N ARG A 150 -32.06 33.23 10.04
CA ARG A 150 -32.24 33.71 8.65
C ARG A 150 -33.62 33.36 8.07
N HIS A 151 -34.21 32.22 8.44
CA HIS A 151 -35.54 31.82 8.00
C HIS A 151 -36.66 32.59 8.73
N ALA A 152 -36.46 32.97 9.99
CA ALA A 152 -37.42 33.72 10.79
C ALA A 152 -37.56 35.22 10.41
N LEU A 153 -36.81 35.69 9.41
CA LEU A 153 -36.89 37.07 8.92
C LEU A 153 -38.10 37.28 7.99
N PRO A 154 -38.84 38.40 8.14
CA PRO A 154 -39.78 38.86 7.14
C PRO A 154 -39.10 39.06 5.77
N PRO A 155 -39.73 38.69 4.63
CA PRO A 155 -39.12 38.85 3.30
C PRO A 155 -38.64 40.27 3.00
N THR A 156 -39.34 41.28 3.51
CA THR A 156 -38.97 42.71 3.39
C THR A 156 -37.62 43.05 4.02
N LEU A 157 -37.21 42.35 5.08
CA LEU A 157 -35.90 42.54 5.75
C LEU A 157 -34.85 41.55 5.25
N ALA A 158 -35.25 40.40 4.70
CA ALA A 158 -34.35 39.38 4.17
C ALA A 158 -33.52 39.89 2.97
N HIS A 159 -34.06 40.82 2.18
CA HIS A 159 -33.37 41.44 1.04
C HIS A 159 -32.29 42.46 1.43
N GLU A 160 -32.24 42.92 2.69
CA GLU A 160 -31.24 43.90 3.16
C GLU A 160 -29.93 43.26 3.67
N LEU A 161 -29.91 41.94 3.85
CA LEU A 161 -28.75 41.22 4.41
C LEU A 161 -27.87 40.63 3.31
N PRO A 162 -26.54 40.51 3.54
CA PRO A 162 -25.67 39.79 2.62
C PRO A 162 -26.15 38.36 2.39
N GLY A 163 -26.00 37.86 1.17
CA GLY A 163 -26.11 36.43 0.90
C GLY A 163 -25.07 35.67 1.73
N PRO A 164 -25.33 34.41 2.12
CA PRO A 164 -24.28 33.59 2.72
C PRO A 164 -23.09 33.48 1.74
N PRO A 165 -21.84 33.67 2.19
CA PRO A 165 -20.68 33.69 1.30
C PRO A 165 -20.47 32.35 0.60
N LEU A 166 -20.00 32.43 -0.64
CA LEU A 166 -19.94 31.29 -1.56
C LEU A 166 -18.62 30.52 -1.40
N GLY A 167 -18.69 29.26 -0.95
CA GLY A 167 -17.49 28.41 -0.87
C GLY A 167 -16.80 28.26 -2.23
N LYS A 168 -15.46 28.34 -2.26
CA LYS A 168 -14.61 28.45 -3.48
C LYS A 168 -14.93 27.40 -4.57
N LEU A 169 -15.34 26.20 -4.19
CA LEU A 169 -15.76 25.14 -5.11
C LEU A 169 -16.90 25.57 -6.05
N TRP A 170 -17.79 26.45 -5.57
CA TRP A 170 -18.97 26.95 -6.27
C TRP A 170 -18.79 28.33 -6.91
N ASP A 171 -17.62 28.96 -6.77
CA ASP A 171 -17.33 30.26 -7.41
C ASP A 171 -17.15 30.08 -8.92
N LYS A 172 -17.95 30.79 -9.72
CA LYS A 172 -17.91 30.72 -11.20
C LYS A 172 -16.65 31.33 -11.81
N ALA A 173 -15.88 32.13 -11.08
CA ALA A 173 -14.60 32.65 -11.56
C ALA A 173 -13.49 31.58 -11.58
N GLN A 174 -13.63 30.49 -10.81
CA GLN A 174 -12.63 29.41 -10.76
C GLN A 174 -12.61 28.59 -12.06
N GLN A 175 -11.55 28.76 -12.85
CA GLN A 175 -11.32 28.04 -14.10
C GLN A 175 -10.79 26.61 -13.85
N GLY A 176 -10.91 25.74 -14.86
CA GLY A 176 -10.33 24.38 -14.85
C GLY A 176 -11.10 23.33 -14.03
N LYS A 177 -12.01 23.71 -13.13
CA LYS A 177 -12.82 22.76 -12.35
C LYS A 177 -13.84 22.01 -13.23
N LYS A 178 -13.99 20.70 -12.97
CA LYS A 178 -15.00 19.83 -13.61
C LYS A 178 -15.64 18.93 -12.55
N LEU A 179 -16.71 19.42 -11.93
CA LEU A 179 -17.32 18.78 -10.75
C LEU A 179 -18.27 17.63 -11.15
N VAL A 180 -18.20 16.51 -10.42
CA VAL A 180 -19.06 15.33 -10.60
C VAL A 180 -19.84 15.08 -9.31
N GLY A 181 -21.16 14.91 -9.40
CA GLY A 181 -22.00 14.50 -8.27
C GLY A 181 -22.18 12.98 -8.21
N VAL A 182 -21.91 12.35 -7.07
CA VAL A 182 -22.03 10.90 -6.87
C VAL A 182 -22.95 10.59 -5.68
N PHE A 183 -23.97 9.76 -5.89
CA PHE A 183 -25.01 9.46 -4.89
C PHE A 183 -25.04 7.97 -4.50
N GLY A 184 -25.04 7.66 -3.21
CA GLY A 184 -24.89 6.29 -2.69
C GLY A 184 -26.15 5.41 -2.77
N GLY A 185 -25.93 4.08 -2.69
CA GLY A 185 -26.96 3.05 -2.72
C GLY A 185 -27.39 2.51 -1.34
N GLN A 186 -28.03 1.34 -1.33
CA GLN A 186 -28.33 0.61 -0.08
C GLN A 186 -27.10 -0.19 0.42
N GLY A 187 -27.04 -0.45 1.73
CA GLY A 187 -26.04 -1.35 2.33
C GLY A 187 -24.72 -0.71 2.76
N VAL A 188 -24.56 0.61 2.65
CA VAL A 188 -23.31 1.32 3.00
C VAL A 188 -23.12 1.48 4.52
N ASN A 189 -24.21 1.70 5.28
CA ASN A 189 -24.20 1.67 6.74
C ASN A 189 -25.54 1.22 7.33
N GLU A 190 -25.51 0.86 8.61
CA GLU A 190 -26.69 0.49 9.41
C GLU A 190 -27.35 1.73 10.07
N THR A 191 -26.62 2.86 10.13
CA THR A 191 -27.00 4.10 10.83
C THR A 191 -27.75 5.14 9.99
N TYR A 192 -28.11 4.81 8.73
CA TYR A 192 -28.74 5.72 7.76
C TYR A 192 -29.95 6.53 8.30
N TRP A 193 -30.73 5.97 9.23
CA TRP A 193 -31.87 6.66 9.84
C TRP A 193 -31.44 7.81 10.74
N GLN A 194 -30.42 7.56 11.58
CA GLN A 194 -29.87 8.58 12.47
C GLN A 194 -29.27 9.75 11.70
N GLU A 195 -28.74 9.52 10.49
CA GLU A 195 -28.29 10.63 9.63
C GLU A 195 -29.44 11.54 9.19
N LEU A 196 -30.64 11.01 8.93
CA LEU A 196 -31.80 11.82 8.55
C LEU A 196 -32.34 12.60 9.75
N VAL A 197 -32.43 11.97 10.92
CA VAL A 197 -32.78 12.63 12.20
C VAL A 197 -31.79 13.76 12.51
N ASN A 198 -30.48 13.49 12.42
CA ASN A 198 -29.42 14.48 12.62
C ASN A 198 -29.50 15.64 11.62
N LEU A 199 -29.84 15.36 10.35
CA LEU A 199 -29.95 16.38 9.30
C LEU A 199 -31.20 17.25 9.51
N TYR A 200 -32.34 16.66 9.89
CA TYR A 200 -33.55 17.39 10.22
C TYR A 200 -33.37 18.28 11.46
N ALA A 201 -32.77 17.77 12.53
CA ALA A 201 -32.49 18.53 13.74
C ALA A 201 -31.54 19.73 13.52
N LEU A 202 -30.70 19.67 12.49
CA LEU A 202 -29.73 20.72 12.14
C LEU A 202 -30.28 21.77 11.17
N TYR A 203 -31.27 21.42 10.33
CA TYR A 203 -31.87 22.32 9.31
C TYR A 203 -33.41 22.27 9.28
N PRO A 204 -34.13 22.32 10.42
CA PRO A 204 -35.56 21.99 10.46
C PRO A 204 -36.38 22.94 9.58
N SER A 205 -36.13 24.25 9.64
CA SER A 205 -36.83 25.27 8.85
C SER A 205 -36.57 25.21 7.33
N ILE A 206 -35.51 24.50 6.90
CA ILE A 206 -35.21 24.30 5.48
C ILE A 206 -35.84 22.99 4.97
N LEU A 207 -36.00 21.99 5.85
CA LEU A 207 -36.38 20.64 5.48
C LEU A 207 -37.85 20.30 5.78
N ALA A 208 -38.47 20.90 6.81
CA ALA A 208 -39.86 20.61 7.18
C ALA A 208 -40.85 20.73 6.01
N PRO A 209 -40.86 21.80 5.18
CA PRO A 209 -41.83 21.90 4.08
C PRO A 209 -41.68 20.80 3.01
N PHE A 210 -40.46 20.29 2.81
CA PHE A 210 -40.22 19.16 1.92
C PHE A 210 -40.60 17.83 2.58
N LEU A 211 -40.24 17.62 3.85
CA LEU A 211 -40.52 16.39 4.58
C LEU A 211 -42.01 16.19 4.86
N GLU A 212 -42.76 17.25 5.13
CA GLU A 212 -44.23 17.23 5.25
C GLU A 212 -44.90 16.83 3.92
N ALA A 213 -44.46 17.42 2.81
CA ALA A 213 -44.94 17.07 1.47
C ALA A 213 -44.54 15.64 1.07
N ALA A 214 -43.33 15.21 1.42
CA ALA A 214 -42.85 13.85 1.21
C ALA A 214 -43.65 12.83 2.03
N ASP A 215 -44.00 13.13 3.29
CA ASP A 215 -44.83 12.25 4.12
C ASP A 215 -46.26 12.16 3.62
N ALA A 216 -46.88 13.27 3.23
CA ALA A 216 -48.21 13.25 2.61
C ALA A 216 -48.23 12.39 1.33
N HIS A 217 -47.20 12.50 0.50
CA HIS A 217 -47.05 11.72 -0.74
C HIS A 217 -46.73 10.25 -0.49
N LEU A 218 -45.80 9.93 0.41
CA LEU A 218 -45.47 8.55 0.77
C LEU A 218 -46.64 7.83 1.44
N GLN A 219 -47.46 8.54 2.23
CA GLN A 219 -48.72 8.01 2.75
C GLN A 219 -49.72 7.73 1.62
N ALA A 220 -49.88 8.63 0.65
CA ALA A 220 -50.74 8.41 -0.52
C ALA A 220 -50.26 7.25 -1.42
N LEU A 221 -48.95 7.00 -1.52
CA LEU A 221 -48.41 5.81 -2.16
C LEU A 221 -48.68 4.54 -1.33
N CYS A 222 -48.61 4.61 -0.01
CA CYS A 222 -48.92 3.50 0.90
C CYS A 222 -50.40 3.09 0.87
N THR A 223 -51.34 3.99 0.58
CA THR A 223 -52.78 3.65 0.49
C THR A 223 -53.18 3.02 -0.85
N THR A 224 -52.26 2.93 -1.82
CA THR A 224 -52.54 2.23 -3.09
C THR A 224 -52.85 0.75 -2.87
N PRO A 225 -53.73 0.11 -3.67
CA PRO A 225 -54.08 -1.31 -3.51
C PRO A 225 -52.87 -2.25 -3.58
N GLN A 226 -51.85 -1.88 -4.34
CA GLN A 226 -50.60 -2.63 -4.53
C GLN A 226 -49.71 -2.55 -3.27
N ALA A 227 -49.65 -1.38 -2.62
CA ALA A 227 -48.94 -1.23 -1.35
C ALA A 227 -49.69 -1.90 -0.19
N GLN A 228 -51.02 -1.74 -0.12
CA GLN A 228 -51.88 -2.34 0.89
C GLN A 228 -51.94 -3.88 0.83
N ALA A 229 -51.53 -4.49 -0.28
CA ALA A 229 -51.32 -5.94 -0.37
C ALA A 229 -50.10 -6.42 0.46
N SER A 230 -49.14 -5.53 0.76
CA SER A 230 -48.04 -5.81 1.68
C SER A 230 -48.42 -5.44 3.11
N ALA A 231 -48.27 -6.40 4.03
CA ALA A 231 -48.47 -6.20 5.47
C ALA A 231 -47.64 -5.02 6.02
N LEU A 232 -46.45 -4.77 5.45
CA LEU A 232 -45.56 -3.69 5.88
C LEU A 232 -46.20 -2.30 5.73
N TYR A 233 -46.60 -1.93 4.50
CA TYR A 233 -47.20 -0.63 4.22
C TYR A 233 -48.60 -0.51 4.79
N LYS A 234 -49.31 -1.64 4.95
CA LYS A 234 -50.62 -1.72 5.60
C LYS A 234 -50.59 -1.45 7.11
N HIS A 235 -49.59 -1.96 7.84
CA HIS A 235 -49.57 -1.90 9.31
C HIS A 235 -48.66 -0.80 9.88
N HIS A 236 -47.59 -0.41 9.19
CA HIS A 236 -46.65 0.63 9.66
C HIS A 236 -46.70 1.91 8.83
N GLY A 237 -46.97 1.79 7.53
CA GLY A 237 -46.90 2.88 6.56
C GLY A 237 -45.48 3.45 6.41
N LEU A 238 -45.37 4.63 5.79
CA LEU A 238 -44.14 5.41 5.69
C LEU A 238 -44.45 6.82 6.23
N ARG A 239 -43.91 7.15 7.40
CA ARG A 239 -44.18 8.40 8.15
C ARG A 239 -42.89 8.93 8.77
N ILE A 240 -42.07 9.59 7.95
CA ILE A 240 -40.74 10.10 8.28
C ILE A 240 -40.75 10.94 9.55
N LEU A 241 -41.66 11.92 9.65
CA LEU A 241 -41.68 12.86 10.77
C LEU A 241 -42.08 12.18 12.10
N ALA A 242 -43.01 11.23 12.06
CA ALA A 242 -43.37 10.42 13.23
C ALA A 242 -42.21 9.49 13.65
N HIS A 243 -41.65 8.72 12.71
CA HIS A 243 -40.53 7.81 12.98
C HIS A 243 -39.22 8.54 13.36
N ALA A 244 -39.13 9.86 13.12
CA ALA A 244 -38.00 10.69 13.57
C ALA A 244 -38.11 11.09 15.05
N ALA A 245 -39.31 11.08 15.62
CA ALA A 245 -39.57 11.27 17.05
C ALA A 245 -39.65 9.92 17.81
N ASP A 246 -40.44 8.98 17.28
CA ASP A 246 -40.77 7.71 17.93
C ASP A 246 -39.74 6.58 17.68
N GLY A 247 -38.83 6.79 16.73
CA GLY A 247 -37.90 5.77 16.21
C GLY A 247 -38.44 4.99 15.01
N LEU A 248 -37.55 4.29 14.30
CA LEU A 248 -37.90 3.52 13.09
C LEU A 248 -38.26 2.06 13.45
N PRO A 249 -39.45 1.55 13.09
CA PRO A 249 -39.81 0.14 13.25
C PRO A 249 -38.82 -0.82 12.60
N SER A 250 -38.56 -1.95 13.27
CA SER A 250 -37.55 -2.94 12.87
C SER A 250 -37.82 -3.54 11.49
N GLU A 251 -39.09 -3.70 11.16
CA GLU A 251 -39.64 -4.26 9.94
C GLU A 251 -39.33 -3.35 8.74
N LEU A 252 -39.50 -2.02 8.93
CA LEU A 252 -39.19 -0.99 7.94
C LEU A 252 -37.68 -0.83 7.69
N SER A 253 -36.82 -1.23 8.63
CA SER A 253 -35.37 -1.10 8.50
C SER A 253 -34.79 -1.86 7.29
N SER A 254 -35.44 -2.97 6.92
CA SER A 254 -35.05 -3.87 5.83
C SER A 254 -35.36 -3.33 4.43
N LEU A 255 -36.32 -2.41 4.31
CA LEU A 255 -37.09 -2.16 3.09
C LEU A 255 -36.94 -0.71 2.57
N ALA A 256 -35.91 -0.02 3.05
CA ALA A 256 -35.78 1.43 3.05
C ALA A 256 -35.31 2.03 1.71
N ALA A 257 -35.95 1.70 0.58
CA ALA A 257 -35.70 2.36 -0.70
C ALA A 257 -36.10 3.85 -0.69
N PRO A 258 -37.38 4.23 -0.42
CA PRO A 258 -37.79 5.65 -0.38
C PRO A 258 -37.22 6.43 0.83
N HIS A 259 -36.80 5.76 1.91
CA HIS A 259 -36.25 6.43 3.10
C HIS A 259 -34.72 6.68 3.05
N ARG A 260 -33.95 5.97 2.19
CA ARG A 260 -32.47 6.10 2.14
C ARG A 260 -31.95 7.09 1.11
N ALA A 261 -32.61 7.20 -0.05
CA ALA A 261 -32.20 8.10 -1.11
C ALA A 261 -32.71 9.52 -0.84
N ARG A 262 -31.79 10.49 -0.81
CA ARG A 262 -31.97 11.80 -0.16
C ARG A 262 -31.79 13.01 -1.10
N PRO A 263 -32.85 13.43 -1.82
CA PRO A 263 -32.92 14.71 -2.55
C PRO A 263 -32.62 15.95 -1.69
N ASP A 264 -32.98 15.87 -0.40
CA ASP A 264 -32.69 16.84 0.65
C ASP A 264 -31.18 17.11 0.75
N ARG A 265 -30.36 16.09 1.07
CA ARG A 265 -28.92 16.23 1.25
C ARG A 265 -28.21 16.69 -0.02
N ALA A 266 -28.72 16.32 -1.20
CA ALA A 266 -28.13 16.67 -2.49
C ALA A 266 -28.18 18.18 -2.80
N LEU A 267 -29.29 18.87 -2.47
CA LEU A 267 -29.46 20.29 -2.80
C LEU A 267 -29.87 21.19 -1.64
N HIS A 268 -30.76 20.77 -0.74
CA HIS A 268 -31.03 21.50 0.50
C HIS A 268 -29.80 21.48 1.45
N GLY A 269 -28.82 20.62 1.14
CA GLY A 269 -27.47 20.60 1.68
C GLY A 269 -26.55 21.76 1.26
N ALA A 270 -26.75 22.39 0.10
CA ALA A 270 -25.78 23.34 -0.47
C ALA A 270 -26.41 24.54 -1.20
N GLY A 271 -27.49 24.34 -1.96
CA GLY A 271 -28.14 25.36 -2.77
C GLY A 271 -28.63 26.56 -1.95
N PRO A 272 -29.60 26.41 -1.03
CA PRO A 272 -30.13 27.54 -0.24
C PRO A 272 -29.05 28.18 0.64
N ARG A 273 -28.05 27.38 1.03
CA ARG A 273 -26.96 27.76 1.93
C ARG A 273 -25.88 28.61 1.28
N ALA A 274 -25.82 28.59 -0.05
CA ALA A 274 -24.96 29.44 -0.87
C ALA A 274 -25.77 30.42 -1.74
N GLY A 275 -27.09 30.54 -1.52
CA GLY A 275 -27.99 31.34 -2.38
C GLY A 275 -28.13 30.83 -3.82
N LEU A 276 -27.66 29.61 -4.13
CA LEU A 276 -27.74 29.00 -5.45
C LEU A 276 -29.07 28.27 -5.63
N THR A 277 -29.78 28.57 -6.73
CA THR A 277 -30.93 27.78 -7.17
C THR A 277 -30.52 26.35 -7.57
N PRO A 278 -31.47 25.40 -7.73
CA PRO A 278 -31.18 24.08 -8.27
C PRO A 278 -30.47 24.11 -9.63
N ASN A 279 -30.87 25.03 -10.51
CA ASN A 279 -30.17 25.28 -11.77
C ASN A 279 -28.77 25.88 -11.55
N GLY A 280 -28.59 26.70 -10.51
CA GLY A 280 -27.29 27.23 -10.09
C GLY A 280 -26.30 26.14 -9.65
N VAL A 281 -26.77 25.12 -8.92
CA VAL A 281 -25.98 23.93 -8.54
C VAL A 281 -25.71 23.04 -9.76
N SER A 282 -26.76 22.66 -10.49
CA SER A 282 -26.69 21.77 -11.66
C SER A 282 -25.75 22.34 -12.75
N SER A 283 -25.82 23.65 -13.02
CA SER A 283 -24.93 24.33 -14.00
C SER A 283 -23.43 24.31 -13.66
N GLN A 284 -23.05 23.91 -12.45
CA GLN A 284 -21.64 23.77 -12.05
C GLN A 284 -21.16 22.30 -11.99
N LEU A 285 -22.07 21.33 -12.04
CA LEU A 285 -21.77 19.90 -12.13
C LEU A 285 -21.45 19.48 -13.58
N ALA A 286 -20.61 20.28 -14.27
CA ALA A 286 -20.22 20.11 -15.67
C ALA A 286 -19.32 18.87 -15.92
N GLY A 287 -18.98 18.11 -14.89
CA GLY A 287 -18.42 16.76 -14.99
C GLY A 287 -19.47 15.67 -15.17
N GLY A 288 -20.74 15.96 -14.88
CA GLY A 288 -21.86 15.01 -14.88
C GLY A 288 -22.29 14.60 -13.48
N VAL A 289 -23.28 13.70 -13.40
CA VAL A 289 -23.75 13.11 -12.15
C VAL A 289 -24.08 11.63 -12.33
N THR A 290 -23.88 10.83 -11.29
CA THR A 290 -24.14 9.38 -11.29
C THR A 290 -24.48 8.88 -9.89
N GLY A 291 -24.90 7.63 -9.74
CA GLY A 291 -25.14 7.05 -8.42
C GLY A 291 -25.12 5.53 -8.40
N HIS A 292 -24.79 4.98 -7.24
CA HIS A 292 -24.64 3.54 -7.01
C HIS A 292 -25.99 2.88 -6.68
N SER A 293 -26.29 1.77 -7.33
CA SER A 293 -27.53 1.00 -7.11
C SER A 293 -28.79 1.87 -7.23
N GLN A 294 -29.44 2.27 -6.14
CA GLN A 294 -30.60 3.19 -6.17
C GLN A 294 -30.25 4.68 -6.26
N GLY A 295 -29.01 5.06 -5.94
CA GLY A 295 -28.58 6.47 -5.84
C GLY A 295 -28.67 7.24 -7.16
N VAL A 296 -28.64 6.53 -8.29
CA VAL A 296 -28.80 7.12 -9.63
C VAL A 296 -30.18 7.76 -9.86
N VAL A 297 -31.22 7.42 -9.09
CA VAL A 297 -32.48 8.18 -9.10
C VAL A 297 -32.26 9.61 -8.58
N VAL A 298 -31.44 9.78 -7.54
CA VAL A 298 -31.06 11.12 -7.03
C VAL A 298 -30.12 11.82 -8.02
N ALA A 299 -29.23 11.09 -8.69
CA ALA A 299 -28.38 11.66 -9.74
C ALA A 299 -29.22 12.25 -10.90
N ALA A 300 -30.20 11.50 -11.41
CA ALA A 300 -31.09 11.95 -12.47
C ALA A 300 -31.92 13.19 -12.07
N LEU A 301 -32.34 13.27 -10.80
CA LEU A 301 -33.00 14.45 -10.24
C LEU A 301 -32.08 15.68 -10.22
N VAL A 302 -30.81 15.52 -9.79
CA VAL A 302 -29.82 16.61 -9.72
C VAL A 302 -29.39 17.10 -11.11
N ALA A 303 -29.39 16.21 -12.11
CA ALA A 303 -29.19 16.58 -13.51
C ALA A 303 -30.34 17.43 -14.10
N GLY A 304 -31.53 17.38 -13.51
CA GLY A 304 -32.72 18.03 -14.03
C GLY A 304 -32.62 19.56 -14.04
N VAL A 305 -32.73 20.18 -15.22
CA VAL A 305 -32.84 21.63 -15.38
C VAL A 305 -34.31 22.04 -15.19
N MET A 306 -34.58 22.84 -14.16
CA MET A 306 -35.92 23.35 -13.85
C MET A 306 -36.31 24.51 -14.78
N PRO A 307 -37.60 24.75 -15.07
CA PRO A 307 -38.04 25.82 -15.97
C PRO A 307 -37.56 27.22 -15.54
N ALA A 308 -37.02 27.97 -16.50
CA ALA A 308 -36.65 29.37 -16.27
C ALA A 308 -37.90 30.26 -16.16
N GLY A 309 -37.91 31.18 -15.19
CA GLY A 309 -39.05 32.08 -14.94
C GLY A 309 -40.10 31.57 -13.95
N GLN A 310 -39.89 30.41 -13.32
CA GLN A 310 -40.67 29.91 -12.19
C GLN A 310 -39.80 29.77 -10.93
N ASP A 311 -40.40 29.52 -9.77
CA ASP A 311 -39.61 29.11 -8.61
C ASP A 311 -39.02 27.71 -8.82
N THR A 312 -37.71 27.71 -9.05
CA THR A 312 -36.92 26.50 -9.21
C THR A 312 -36.90 25.59 -7.98
N TRP A 313 -37.18 26.11 -6.77
CA TRP A 313 -37.25 25.28 -5.54
C TRP A 313 -38.55 24.49 -5.47
N ALA A 314 -39.71 25.11 -5.69
CA ALA A 314 -40.98 24.40 -5.81
C ALA A 314 -40.94 23.33 -6.92
N ALA A 315 -40.36 23.66 -8.08
CA ALA A 315 -40.17 22.71 -9.18
C ALA A 315 -39.25 21.53 -8.79
N PHE A 316 -38.13 21.81 -8.12
CA PHE A 316 -37.21 20.77 -7.63
C PHE A 316 -37.88 19.85 -6.59
N SER A 317 -38.66 20.40 -5.65
CA SER A 317 -39.41 19.61 -4.68
C SER A 317 -40.44 18.69 -5.36
N GLY A 318 -41.16 19.17 -6.38
CA GLY A 318 -42.05 18.31 -7.19
C GLY A 318 -41.31 17.19 -7.92
N ALA A 319 -40.13 17.48 -8.49
CA ALA A 319 -39.29 16.46 -9.11
C ALA A 319 -38.70 15.48 -8.07
N ALA A 320 -38.36 15.94 -6.87
CA ALA A 320 -37.90 15.10 -5.76
C ALA A 320 -38.99 14.13 -5.31
N THR A 321 -40.25 14.58 -5.25
CA THR A 321 -41.43 13.74 -4.99
C THR A 321 -41.62 12.66 -6.07
N HIS A 322 -41.39 12.96 -7.35
CA HIS A 322 -41.34 11.92 -8.40
C HIS A 322 -40.17 10.94 -8.24
N GLY A 323 -39.01 11.42 -7.77
CA GLY A 323 -37.89 10.55 -7.37
C GLY A 323 -38.29 9.59 -6.25
N LEU A 324 -38.96 10.09 -5.20
CA LEU A 324 -39.51 9.28 -4.11
C LEU A 324 -40.54 8.27 -4.63
N THR A 325 -41.38 8.61 -5.62
CA THR A 325 -42.25 7.63 -6.30
C THR A 325 -41.44 6.50 -6.94
N ALA A 326 -40.41 6.82 -7.73
CA ALA A 326 -39.58 5.80 -8.37
C ALA A 326 -38.89 4.88 -7.34
N LEU A 327 -38.37 5.45 -6.26
CA LEU A 327 -37.72 4.72 -5.16
C LEU A 327 -38.71 3.87 -4.34
N PHE A 328 -39.92 4.39 -4.10
CA PHE A 328 -41.02 3.65 -3.49
C PHE A 328 -41.39 2.43 -4.34
N HIS A 329 -41.57 2.61 -5.65
CA HIS A 329 -41.88 1.51 -6.56
C HIS A 329 -40.72 0.50 -6.68
N ILE A 330 -39.45 0.94 -6.68
CA ILE A 330 -38.27 0.05 -6.65
C ILE A 330 -38.31 -0.84 -5.40
N GLY A 331 -38.56 -0.27 -4.22
CA GLY A 331 -38.68 -1.04 -2.98
C GLY A 331 -39.91 -1.95 -2.95
N MET A 332 -41.10 -1.40 -3.22
CA MET A 332 -42.37 -2.11 -3.19
C MET A 332 -42.38 -3.29 -4.17
N HIS A 333 -42.04 -3.08 -5.45
CA HIS A 333 -42.02 -4.17 -6.42
C HIS A 333 -40.90 -5.18 -6.10
N GLY A 334 -39.75 -4.74 -5.59
CA GLY A 334 -38.68 -5.63 -5.13
C GLY A 334 -39.13 -6.57 -4.00
N SER A 335 -39.86 -6.08 -3.01
CA SER A 335 -40.36 -6.87 -1.89
C SER A 335 -41.66 -7.63 -2.17
N LEU A 336 -42.45 -7.22 -3.16
CA LEU A 336 -43.57 -8.02 -3.67
C LEU A 336 -43.09 -9.18 -4.55
N ALA A 337 -42.03 -8.98 -5.34
CA ALA A 337 -41.38 -10.04 -6.11
C ALA A 337 -40.60 -11.01 -5.21
N PHE A 338 -39.97 -10.50 -4.14
CA PHE A 338 -39.18 -11.30 -3.20
C PHE A 338 -39.57 -11.01 -1.74
N PRO A 339 -40.64 -11.64 -1.21
CA PRO A 339 -41.08 -11.45 0.17
C PRO A 339 -40.14 -12.13 1.18
N ALA A 340 -40.00 -11.52 2.37
CA ALA A 340 -39.09 -12.01 3.40
C ALA A 340 -39.57 -13.32 4.06
N THR A 341 -38.82 -14.41 3.86
CA THR A 341 -39.06 -15.72 4.48
C THR A 341 -38.27 -15.90 5.78
N SER A 342 -38.87 -16.47 6.83
CA SER A 342 -38.14 -16.81 8.06
C SER A 342 -37.17 -17.98 7.85
N LEU A 343 -35.96 -17.85 8.41
CA LEU A 343 -34.98 -18.94 8.45
C LEU A 343 -35.01 -19.66 9.81
N PRO A 344 -34.75 -20.98 9.86
CA PRO A 344 -34.57 -21.68 11.13
C PRO A 344 -33.40 -21.07 11.95
N PRO A 345 -33.55 -20.85 13.27
CA PRO A 345 -32.51 -20.22 14.09
C PRO A 345 -31.13 -20.93 14.02
N LYS A 346 -31.13 -22.27 13.95
CA LYS A 346 -29.91 -23.09 13.75
C LYS A 346 -29.18 -22.84 12.42
N LEU A 347 -29.82 -22.20 11.44
CA LEU A 347 -29.20 -21.82 10.17
C LEU A 347 -28.74 -20.36 10.19
N ALA A 348 -29.53 -19.45 10.76
CA ALA A 348 -29.14 -18.04 10.93
C ALA A 348 -27.91 -17.88 11.84
N GLY A 349 -27.86 -18.64 12.95
CA GLY A 349 -26.72 -18.64 13.87
C GLY A 349 -25.42 -19.22 13.32
N LYS A 350 -25.37 -19.71 12.06
CA LYS A 350 -24.10 -20.16 11.45
C LYS A 350 -23.23 -19.01 10.95
N THR A 351 -23.82 -17.85 10.68
CA THR A 351 -23.13 -16.68 10.09
C THR A 351 -23.26 -15.42 10.95
N ALA A 352 -24.25 -15.37 11.86
CA ALA A 352 -24.55 -14.21 12.70
C ALA A 352 -23.30 -13.53 13.30
N ASP A 353 -22.39 -14.34 13.88
CA ASP A 353 -21.22 -13.85 14.61
C ASP A 353 -20.01 -13.49 13.72
N SER A 354 -20.09 -13.68 12.39
CA SER A 354 -18.94 -13.56 11.49
C SER A 354 -19.24 -12.80 10.19
N GLU A 355 -20.22 -13.25 9.40
CA GLU A 355 -20.69 -12.55 8.19
C GLU A 355 -22.00 -11.77 8.43
N GLY A 356 -22.60 -11.89 9.61
CA GLY A 356 -23.87 -11.25 9.98
C GLY A 356 -25.11 -12.11 9.74
N LEU A 357 -26.28 -11.55 10.06
CA LEU A 357 -27.57 -12.20 9.86
C LEU A 357 -27.86 -12.41 8.36
N PRO A 358 -28.29 -13.60 7.91
CA PRO A 358 -28.52 -13.86 6.49
C PRO A 358 -29.58 -12.96 5.85
N SER A 359 -29.21 -12.35 4.72
CA SER A 359 -30.09 -11.55 3.85
C SER A 359 -29.97 -12.04 2.40
N PRO A 360 -30.78 -11.51 1.46
CA PRO A 360 -30.68 -11.88 0.04
C PRO A 360 -29.43 -11.33 -0.68
N MET A 361 -28.55 -10.57 -0.02
CA MET A 361 -27.36 -9.97 -0.61
C MET A 361 -26.12 -10.17 0.27
N LEU A 362 -25.08 -10.81 -0.27
CA LEU A 362 -23.81 -11.14 0.39
C LEU A 362 -22.66 -10.42 -0.33
N ALA A 363 -22.04 -9.43 0.31
CA ALA A 363 -20.80 -8.84 -0.20
C ALA A 363 -19.63 -9.81 -0.03
N VAL A 364 -18.76 -9.89 -1.04
CA VAL A 364 -17.56 -10.74 -1.09
C VAL A 364 -16.39 -9.91 -1.63
N THR A 365 -15.36 -9.70 -0.83
CA THR A 365 -14.24 -8.79 -1.17
C THR A 365 -12.89 -9.46 -0.99
N GLY A 366 -12.07 -9.47 -2.04
CA GLY A 366 -10.73 -10.08 -2.10
C GLY A 366 -10.65 -11.32 -3.00
N LEU A 367 -11.79 -11.94 -3.34
CA LEU A 367 -11.85 -13.15 -4.16
C LEU A 367 -11.99 -12.80 -5.66
N PRO A 368 -11.23 -13.44 -6.58
CA PRO A 368 -11.43 -13.33 -8.03
C PRO A 368 -12.82 -13.81 -8.49
N LEU A 369 -13.31 -13.24 -9.60
CA LEU A 369 -14.66 -13.46 -10.11
C LEU A 369 -14.89 -14.91 -10.57
N ASP A 370 -13.92 -15.52 -11.25
CA ASP A 370 -13.97 -16.88 -11.77
C ASP A 370 -14.11 -17.92 -10.64
N ILE A 371 -13.33 -17.78 -9.57
CA ILE A 371 -13.38 -18.66 -8.40
C ILE A 371 -14.72 -18.49 -7.66
N LEU A 372 -15.19 -17.26 -7.51
CA LEU A 372 -16.50 -16.97 -6.92
C LEU A 372 -17.65 -17.55 -7.77
N GLN A 373 -17.60 -17.35 -9.08
CA GLN A 373 -18.65 -17.75 -10.01
C GLN A 373 -18.72 -19.28 -10.18
N LYS A 374 -17.58 -19.98 -10.14
CA LYS A 374 -17.53 -21.44 -10.02
C LYS A 374 -18.19 -21.92 -8.72
N SER A 375 -17.86 -21.31 -7.59
CA SER A 375 -18.46 -21.65 -6.29
C SER A 375 -19.99 -21.41 -6.26
N ILE A 376 -20.46 -20.41 -7.00
CA ILE A 376 -21.89 -20.14 -7.23
C ILE A 376 -22.53 -21.19 -8.14
N GLN A 377 -21.87 -21.61 -9.22
CA GLN A 377 -22.33 -22.72 -10.07
C GLN A 377 -22.46 -24.03 -9.28
N ASP A 378 -21.47 -24.35 -8.45
CA ASP A 378 -21.45 -25.56 -7.61
C ASP A 378 -22.62 -25.57 -6.61
N ILE A 379 -22.90 -24.47 -5.90
CA ILE A 379 -24.02 -24.42 -4.93
C ILE A 379 -25.39 -24.41 -5.60
N ASN A 380 -25.51 -23.82 -6.80
CA ASN A 380 -26.73 -23.87 -7.60
C ASN A 380 -27.01 -25.29 -8.13
N ALA A 381 -25.98 -25.99 -8.60
CA ALA A 381 -26.11 -27.38 -9.06
C ALA A 381 -26.61 -28.31 -7.94
N HIS A 382 -26.12 -28.15 -6.71
CA HIS A 382 -26.61 -28.87 -5.52
C HIS A 382 -28.08 -28.55 -5.14
N ARG A 383 -28.72 -27.58 -5.81
CA ARG A 383 -30.11 -27.15 -5.55
C ARG A 383 -31.02 -27.22 -6.77
N ALA A 384 -30.52 -27.63 -7.95
CA ALA A 384 -31.29 -27.66 -9.19
C ALA A 384 -32.59 -28.49 -9.08
N ASP A 385 -32.55 -29.63 -8.39
CA ASP A 385 -33.72 -30.50 -8.16
C ASP A 385 -34.76 -29.93 -7.18
N GLN A 386 -34.49 -28.77 -6.57
CA GLN A 386 -35.35 -28.10 -5.58
C GLN A 386 -35.89 -26.74 -6.08
N LEU A 387 -35.68 -26.41 -7.35
CA LEU A 387 -36.02 -25.10 -7.95
C LEU A 387 -36.98 -25.31 -9.14
N PRO A 388 -38.14 -24.62 -9.21
CA PRO A 388 -39.17 -24.92 -10.19
C PRO A 388 -38.72 -24.85 -11.66
N ASP A 389 -37.99 -23.78 -12.00
CA ASP A 389 -37.73 -23.38 -13.39
C ASP A 389 -36.28 -23.64 -13.84
N LYS A 390 -35.50 -24.37 -13.02
CA LYS A 390 -34.04 -24.63 -13.20
C LYS A 390 -33.16 -23.36 -13.27
N THR A 391 -33.69 -22.20 -12.90
CA THR A 391 -32.95 -20.94 -12.79
C THR A 391 -31.93 -20.98 -11.64
N PRO A 392 -30.76 -20.31 -11.79
CA PRO A 392 -29.67 -20.38 -10.82
C PRO A 392 -29.91 -19.45 -9.62
N ASP A 393 -30.47 -19.98 -8.52
CA ASP A 393 -30.91 -19.25 -7.31
C ASP A 393 -29.89 -18.24 -6.73
N ALA A 394 -28.58 -18.42 -6.91
CA ALA A 394 -27.57 -17.40 -6.62
C ALA A 394 -26.79 -16.93 -7.86
N GLN A 395 -26.48 -15.63 -7.92
CA GLN A 395 -25.62 -15.02 -8.95
C GLN A 395 -24.78 -13.87 -8.39
N VAL A 396 -23.75 -13.43 -9.11
CA VAL A 396 -23.14 -12.11 -8.88
C VAL A 396 -24.09 -11.01 -9.41
N SER A 397 -24.22 -9.92 -8.67
CA SER A 397 -25.21 -8.85 -8.89
C SER A 397 -24.61 -7.44 -8.91
N LEU A 398 -23.53 -7.20 -8.15
CA LEU A 398 -22.77 -5.95 -8.20
C LEU A 398 -21.27 -6.23 -8.38
N PHE A 399 -20.65 -5.37 -9.18
CA PHE A 399 -19.22 -5.32 -9.43
C PHE A 399 -18.72 -3.97 -8.90
N ASN A 400 -18.41 -3.92 -7.60
CA ASN A 400 -17.94 -2.72 -6.91
C ASN A 400 -16.43 -2.48 -7.10
N GLY A 401 -15.73 -3.42 -7.74
CA GLY A 401 -14.31 -3.36 -8.08
C GLY A 401 -13.79 -4.73 -8.54
N ALA A 402 -12.56 -4.78 -9.07
CA ALA A 402 -11.97 -5.97 -9.71
C ALA A 402 -11.95 -7.26 -8.86
N LYS A 403 -12.06 -7.16 -7.52
CA LYS A 403 -12.26 -8.30 -6.60
C LYS A 403 -13.30 -7.98 -5.50
N ALA A 404 -14.23 -7.06 -5.77
CA ALA A 404 -15.22 -6.58 -4.80
C ALA A 404 -16.63 -6.76 -5.38
N PHE A 405 -17.27 -7.85 -4.99
CA PHE A 405 -18.53 -8.30 -5.58
C PHE A 405 -19.66 -8.32 -4.55
N VAL A 406 -20.90 -8.31 -5.03
CA VAL A 406 -22.05 -8.75 -4.23
C VAL A 406 -22.68 -9.94 -4.93
N VAL A 407 -22.93 -11.00 -4.18
CA VAL A 407 -23.71 -12.17 -4.58
C VAL A 407 -25.14 -11.97 -4.10
N THR A 408 -26.11 -12.38 -4.89
CA THR A 408 -27.52 -12.20 -4.60
C THR A 408 -28.31 -13.45 -4.97
N GLY A 409 -29.24 -13.82 -4.09
CA GLY A 409 -30.01 -15.05 -4.17
C GLY A 409 -30.74 -15.35 -2.87
N HIS A 410 -31.45 -16.47 -2.79
CA HIS A 410 -32.21 -16.79 -1.58
C HIS A 410 -31.29 -16.93 -0.35
N PRO A 411 -31.60 -16.33 0.83
CA PRO A 411 -30.72 -16.31 2.01
C PRO A 411 -30.20 -17.71 2.43
N ARG A 412 -31.07 -18.73 2.38
CA ARG A 412 -30.72 -20.15 2.61
C ARG A 412 -29.58 -20.67 1.69
N THR A 413 -29.51 -20.20 0.45
CA THR A 413 -28.47 -20.57 -0.54
C THR A 413 -27.18 -19.81 -0.27
N LEU A 414 -27.28 -18.53 0.08
CA LEU A 414 -26.11 -17.73 0.44
C LEU A 414 -25.43 -18.23 1.72
N VAL A 415 -26.17 -18.75 2.72
CA VAL A 415 -25.57 -19.46 3.88
C VAL A 415 -24.87 -20.76 3.44
N GLY A 416 -25.40 -21.45 2.42
CA GLY A 416 -24.74 -22.60 1.78
C GLY A 416 -23.43 -22.21 1.08
N LEU A 417 -23.45 -21.12 0.32
CA LEU A 417 -22.29 -20.56 -0.37
C LEU A 417 -21.19 -20.12 0.62
N VAL A 418 -21.56 -19.40 1.70
CA VAL A 418 -20.63 -19.06 2.80
C VAL A 418 -20.02 -20.33 3.40
N SER A 419 -20.85 -21.37 3.66
CA SER A 419 -20.39 -22.66 4.20
C SER A 419 -19.47 -23.45 3.25
N ALA A 420 -19.54 -23.18 1.93
CA ALA A 420 -18.63 -23.74 0.94
C ALA A 420 -17.34 -22.91 0.85
N LEU A 421 -17.46 -21.60 0.63
CA LEU A 421 -16.35 -20.65 0.48
C LEU A 421 -15.44 -20.61 1.72
N ARG A 422 -15.96 -20.79 2.94
CA ARG A 422 -15.13 -20.93 4.16
C ARG A 422 -14.10 -22.06 4.06
N LYS A 423 -14.38 -23.16 3.34
CA LYS A 423 -13.45 -24.30 3.21
C LYS A 423 -12.25 -24.02 2.32
N SER A 424 -12.38 -23.06 1.41
CA SER A 424 -11.35 -22.64 0.46
C SER A 424 -10.81 -21.24 0.76
N LYS A 425 -10.98 -20.78 2.01
CA LYS A 425 -10.56 -19.47 2.49
C LYS A 425 -9.40 -19.61 3.46
N ALA A 426 -8.44 -18.69 3.40
CA ALA A 426 -7.45 -18.54 4.46
C ALA A 426 -8.08 -18.02 5.76
N GLU A 427 -7.76 -18.65 6.89
CA GLU A 427 -8.19 -18.15 8.21
C GLU A 427 -7.64 -16.73 8.48
N PRO A 428 -8.38 -15.85 9.18
CA PRO A 428 -7.93 -14.49 9.47
C PRO A 428 -6.59 -14.49 10.22
N GLY A 429 -5.58 -13.83 9.64
CA GLY A 429 -4.22 -13.77 10.20
C GLY A 429 -3.31 -14.95 9.88
N LEU A 430 -3.73 -15.90 9.04
CA LEU A 430 -2.86 -16.97 8.54
C LEU A 430 -1.73 -16.39 7.67
N ASP A 431 -0.49 -16.46 8.14
CA ASP A 431 0.69 -16.11 7.33
C ASP A 431 0.88 -17.13 6.20
N GLN A 432 0.82 -16.63 4.96
CA GLN A 432 1.07 -17.38 3.74
C GLN A 432 2.25 -16.80 2.93
N SER A 433 3.00 -15.85 3.51
CA SER A 433 4.13 -15.17 2.84
C SER A 433 5.16 -16.15 2.26
N LYS A 434 5.39 -17.28 2.95
CA LYS A 434 6.34 -18.33 2.55
C LYS A 434 5.76 -19.39 1.60
N ILE A 435 4.45 -19.35 1.30
CA ILE A 435 3.80 -20.24 0.33
C ILE A 435 3.86 -19.60 -1.07
N PRO A 436 4.27 -20.31 -2.14
CA PRO A 436 4.23 -19.80 -3.52
C PRO A 436 2.84 -19.28 -3.92
N PHE A 437 2.77 -18.16 -4.64
CA PHE A 437 1.53 -17.42 -4.86
C PHE A 437 0.39 -18.29 -5.40
N SER A 438 0.64 -19.10 -6.42
CA SER A 438 -0.33 -20.04 -7.01
C SER A 438 -0.86 -21.12 -6.04
N LYS A 439 -0.13 -21.39 -4.95
CA LYS A 439 -0.44 -22.43 -3.95
C LYS A 439 -1.08 -21.87 -2.67
N ARG A 440 -1.33 -20.55 -2.59
CA ARG A 440 -1.97 -19.90 -1.43
C ARG A 440 -3.48 -20.10 -1.42
N LEU A 441 -4.07 -20.22 -0.23
CA LEU A 441 -5.51 -20.06 -0.04
C LEU A 441 -5.90 -18.58 -0.20
N PRO A 442 -6.97 -18.25 -0.96
CA PRO A 442 -7.38 -16.87 -1.14
C PRO A 442 -7.83 -16.21 0.18
N VAL A 443 -7.38 -14.97 0.38
CA VAL A 443 -7.75 -14.11 1.50
C VAL A 443 -8.90 -13.20 1.06
N PHE A 444 -10.10 -13.41 1.63
CA PHE A 444 -11.28 -12.61 1.29
C PHE A 444 -12.27 -12.49 2.46
N SER A 445 -13.01 -11.38 2.50
CA SER A 445 -14.11 -11.17 3.43
C SER A 445 -15.46 -11.54 2.80
N MET A 446 -16.43 -11.85 3.66
CA MET A 446 -17.82 -12.09 3.31
C MET A 446 -18.69 -11.37 4.36
N ARG A 447 -19.73 -10.64 3.94
CA ARG A 447 -20.69 -9.99 4.87
C ARG A 447 -22.07 -9.87 4.23
N PHE A 448 -23.11 -10.28 4.93
CA PHE A 448 -24.50 -10.03 4.54
C PHE A 448 -24.83 -8.55 4.67
N LEU A 449 -25.48 -7.99 3.65
CA LEU A 449 -25.87 -6.59 3.64
C LEU A 449 -27.25 -6.40 4.28
N PRO A 450 -27.49 -5.33 5.06
CA PRO A 450 -28.77 -5.03 5.71
C PRO A 450 -29.82 -4.51 4.69
N ILE A 451 -30.26 -5.42 3.83
CA ILE A 451 -31.11 -5.20 2.66
C ILE A 451 -32.10 -6.37 2.54
N GLY A 452 -33.41 -6.10 2.45
CA GLY A 452 -34.46 -7.12 2.35
C GLY A 452 -34.81 -7.57 0.93
N VAL A 453 -34.21 -6.99 -0.11
CA VAL A 453 -34.55 -7.18 -1.53
C VAL A 453 -33.33 -7.63 -2.34
N PRO A 454 -33.45 -8.64 -3.23
CA PRO A 454 -32.33 -9.17 -4.02
C PRO A 454 -31.99 -8.30 -5.25
N TYR A 455 -31.51 -7.08 -5.01
CA TYR A 455 -31.20 -6.13 -6.09
C TYR A 455 -30.20 -6.68 -7.13
N HIS A 456 -30.39 -6.30 -8.40
CA HIS A 456 -29.49 -6.62 -9.52
C HIS A 456 -29.33 -8.13 -9.80
N SER A 457 -30.39 -8.91 -9.60
CA SER A 457 -30.44 -10.34 -9.91
C SER A 457 -31.67 -10.73 -10.74
N HIS A 458 -31.68 -11.93 -11.32
CA HIS A 458 -32.82 -12.50 -12.06
C HIS A 458 -34.08 -12.72 -11.18
N HIS A 459 -33.94 -12.77 -9.85
CA HIS A 459 -35.09 -12.65 -8.94
C HIS A 459 -35.87 -11.34 -9.13
N LEU A 460 -35.22 -10.35 -9.77
CA LEU A 460 -35.77 -9.10 -10.25
C LEU A 460 -35.52 -8.92 -11.76
N GLU A 461 -35.48 -9.98 -12.58
CA GLU A 461 -35.41 -9.79 -14.02
C GLU A 461 -36.67 -9.09 -14.56
N GLY A 462 -36.51 -8.28 -15.60
CA GLY A 462 -37.47 -7.24 -15.98
C GLY A 462 -37.44 -5.98 -15.09
N CYS A 463 -36.74 -5.97 -13.94
CA CYS A 463 -36.59 -4.78 -13.09
C CYS A 463 -35.32 -3.95 -13.35
N THR A 464 -34.33 -4.43 -14.12
CA THR A 464 -33.09 -3.67 -14.38
C THR A 464 -32.78 -3.42 -15.86
N ALA A 465 -33.83 -3.19 -16.67
CA ALA A 465 -33.72 -2.24 -17.79
C ALA A 465 -33.55 -0.78 -17.28
N ARG A 466 -32.72 -0.61 -16.22
CA ARG A 466 -32.77 0.43 -15.17
C ARG A 466 -31.40 0.62 -14.36
N MET A 467 -30.20 0.86 -15.00
CA MET A 467 -28.87 1.52 -14.53
C MET A 467 -27.60 0.74 -13.87
N LEU A 468 -26.22 1.06 -14.03
CA LEU A 468 -24.92 0.72 -13.18
C LEU A 468 -23.32 0.98 -13.59
N GLY A 469 -22.19 0.63 -12.79
CA GLY A 469 -20.59 0.73 -12.92
C GLY A 469 -19.58 0.19 -11.71
N ALA A 470 -18.18 0.09 -11.43
CA ALA A 470 -16.64 0.35 -11.78
C ALA A 470 -15.50 -0.43 -10.83
N ALA A 471 -14.09 -0.44 -10.56
CA ALA A 471 -12.58 0.04 -10.76
C ALA A 471 -11.39 -0.90 -10.06
N GLU A 472 -9.98 -0.87 -9.75
CA GLU A 472 -8.53 -0.20 -9.76
C GLU A 472 -7.28 -1.12 -9.15
N ALA A 473 -5.91 -0.93 -8.76
CA ALA A 473 -4.50 -0.41 -9.23
C ALA A 473 -3.11 -0.54 -8.29
N GLY A 474 -1.72 -0.60 -8.67
CA GLY A 474 -0.36 -0.30 -7.84
C GLY A 474 1.20 -0.58 -8.25
N GLY A 475 2.48 -0.61 -7.60
CA GLY A 475 3.28 -0.68 -6.23
C GLY A 475 4.95 -0.68 -6.15
N ILE A 476 5.77 -0.76 -4.99
CA ILE A 476 7.26 -0.32 -4.56
C ILE A 476 8.53 -1.34 -4.42
N GLY A 477 9.94 -1.26 -4.19
CA GLY A 477 11.15 -0.42 -3.64
C GLY A 477 12.63 -1.10 -3.45
N GLY A 478 13.84 -0.50 -3.01
CA GLY A 478 15.09 -1.01 -2.18
C GLY A 478 16.61 -1.49 -2.54
N GLY A 479 17.73 -1.14 -1.75
CA GLY A 479 19.29 -1.47 -1.77
C GLY A 479 20.61 -0.55 -1.33
N GLY A 480 21.64 -0.96 -0.51
CA GLY A 480 23.07 -0.39 -0.33
C GLY A 480 24.27 -1.28 0.28
N ALA A 481 25.54 -1.46 -0.23
CA ALA A 481 26.66 -2.21 0.50
C ALA A 481 28.17 -2.03 0.07
N LEU A 482 28.98 -1.11 0.66
CA LEU A 482 29.96 -0.33 -0.18
C LEU A 482 31.49 -0.22 0.10
N ARG A 483 31.92 0.50 1.14
CA ARG A 483 33.19 1.31 1.19
C ARG A 483 34.35 0.91 0.25
N ALA A 484 34.91 -0.30 0.40
CA ALA A 484 36.07 -0.71 -0.40
C ALA A 484 35.79 -0.78 -1.91
N LYS A 485 34.56 -1.16 -2.31
CA LYS A 485 34.13 -1.10 -3.72
C LYS A 485 34.02 0.33 -4.22
N ILE A 486 33.66 1.32 -3.38
CA ILE A 486 33.59 2.74 -3.80
C ILE A 486 34.94 3.29 -4.26
N ALA A 487 36.02 2.99 -3.52
CA ALA A 487 37.36 3.41 -3.94
C ALA A 487 37.73 2.83 -5.31
N ALA A 488 37.44 1.54 -5.53
CA ALA A 488 37.71 0.84 -6.79
C ALA A 488 36.74 1.17 -7.95
N ILE A 489 35.53 1.66 -7.66
CA ILE A 489 34.61 2.22 -8.66
C ILE A 489 35.07 3.64 -9.02
N ARG A 490 35.46 4.47 -8.04
CA ARG A 490 35.92 5.86 -8.27
C ARG A 490 37.10 5.93 -9.23
N SER A 491 38.04 4.98 -9.19
CA SER A 491 39.16 4.90 -10.14
C SER A 491 38.76 4.39 -11.53
N LYS A 492 37.51 3.98 -11.75
CA LYS A 492 36.94 3.54 -13.03
C LYS A 492 35.84 4.48 -13.57
N LEU A 493 35.52 5.57 -12.87
CA LEU A 493 34.58 6.57 -13.38
C LEU A 493 35.27 7.47 -14.40
N GLU A 494 34.97 7.26 -15.68
CA GLU A 494 35.61 7.95 -16.82
C GLU A 494 35.37 9.46 -16.86
N LYS A 495 34.33 9.96 -16.18
CA LYS A 495 33.89 11.36 -16.23
C LYS A 495 33.69 11.91 -14.81
N PRO A 496 34.32 13.06 -14.46
CA PRO A 496 34.01 13.78 -13.22
C PRO A 496 32.52 14.12 -13.12
N GLY A 497 31.98 14.07 -11.90
CA GLY A 497 30.58 14.36 -11.62
C GLY A 497 29.61 13.18 -11.77
N LEU A 498 30.04 12.04 -12.34
CA LEU A 498 29.27 10.80 -12.24
C LEU A 498 29.22 10.30 -10.79
N GLY A 499 28.05 9.87 -10.36
CA GLY A 499 27.83 9.24 -9.07
C GLY A 499 27.03 7.95 -9.18
N PHE A 500 26.76 7.29 -8.04
CA PHE A 500 26.14 5.97 -8.04
C PHE A 500 25.24 5.66 -6.82
N THR A 501 24.36 4.67 -7.02
CA THR A 501 23.43 4.09 -6.03
C THR A 501 23.63 2.56 -5.94
N LEU A 502 23.18 1.88 -4.88
CA LEU A 502 23.96 0.81 -4.21
C LEU A 502 23.08 -0.44 -3.79
N ASN A 503 23.56 -1.55 -3.15
CA ASN A 503 22.67 -2.70 -2.69
C ASN A 503 22.96 -3.44 -1.33
N ALA A 504 21.96 -3.65 -0.41
CA ALA A 504 22.04 -3.84 1.09
C ALA A 504 21.16 -4.98 1.59
N LEU A 505 21.43 -5.53 2.78
CA LEU A 505 20.49 -6.44 3.46
C LEU A 505 20.16 -5.95 4.88
N TYR A 506 18.99 -5.32 5.06
CA TYR A 506 18.43 -4.86 6.34
C TYR A 506 18.19 -6.02 7.32
N ILE A 507 17.77 -7.19 6.82
CA ILE A 507 17.71 -8.43 7.61
C ILE A 507 19.06 -8.82 8.23
N ASN A 508 20.20 -8.44 7.62
CA ASN A 508 21.53 -8.66 8.20
C ASN A 508 21.92 -7.49 9.11
N GLN A 509 21.27 -7.41 10.27
CA GLN A 509 21.50 -6.35 11.26
C GLN A 509 22.98 -6.20 11.68
N LYS A 510 23.76 -7.29 11.69
CA LYS A 510 25.22 -7.25 11.95
C LYS A 510 26.01 -6.54 10.87
N GLN A 511 25.60 -6.64 9.61
CA GLN A 511 26.17 -5.81 8.53
C GLN A 511 25.63 -4.39 8.63
N TRP A 512 24.30 -4.22 8.68
CA TRP A 512 23.63 -2.92 8.73
C TRP A 512 24.22 -1.96 9.77
N ALA A 513 24.46 -2.46 10.99
CA ALA A 513 24.94 -1.66 12.13
C ALA A 513 26.29 -0.98 11.89
N PHE A 514 27.21 -1.59 11.14
CA PHE A 514 28.44 -0.91 10.70
C PHE A 514 28.23 -0.21 9.36
N GLN A 515 27.45 -0.79 8.45
CA GLN A 515 27.32 -0.37 7.07
C GLN A 515 26.62 0.98 6.89
N PHE A 516 25.48 1.22 7.54
CA PHE A 516 24.70 2.46 7.37
C PHE A 516 25.45 3.70 7.87
N PRO A 517 25.91 3.78 9.15
CA PRO A 517 26.61 4.97 9.65
C PRO A 517 27.87 5.29 8.84
N LEU A 518 28.58 4.23 8.43
CA LEU A 518 29.81 4.29 7.67
C LEU A 518 29.64 4.86 6.25
N TRP A 519 28.46 4.84 5.62
CA TRP A 519 28.29 5.49 4.30
C TRP A 519 27.82 6.93 4.38
N LEU A 520 27.19 7.34 5.49
CA LEU A 520 26.94 8.76 5.76
C LEU A 520 28.26 9.54 5.84
N GLU A 521 29.25 8.96 6.53
CA GLU A 521 30.59 9.50 6.71
C GLU A 521 31.32 9.69 5.36
N MET A 522 31.39 8.69 4.46
CA MET A 522 31.96 8.87 3.10
C MET A 522 31.33 10.00 2.30
N ARG A 523 30.03 10.25 2.50
CA ARG A 523 29.34 11.31 1.75
C ARG A 523 29.78 12.66 2.28
N LYS A 524 29.94 12.79 3.60
CA LYS A 524 30.56 13.94 4.27
C LYS A 524 32.07 14.07 3.91
N GLU A 525 32.77 12.97 3.58
CA GLU A 525 34.12 12.96 2.96
C GLU A 525 34.13 13.37 1.47
N GLY A 526 32.98 13.64 0.84
CA GLY A 526 32.87 14.09 -0.55
C GLY A 526 32.87 12.99 -1.62
N LEU A 527 32.62 11.72 -1.26
CA LEU A 527 32.58 10.61 -2.21
C LEU A 527 31.26 10.56 -3.03
N PRO A 528 31.30 9.98 -4.25
CA PRO A 528 30.26 10.17 -5.28
C PRO A 528 29.05 9.23 -5.13
N MET A 529 28.63 8.91 -3.90
CA MET A 529 27.33 8.26 -3.71
C MET A 529 26.22 9.31 -3.86
N GLU A 530 25.19 9.02 -4.64
CA GLU A 530 24.08 9.94 -4.80
C GLU A 530 22.88 9.60 -3.93
N GLY A 531 22.70 8.32 -3.59
CA GLY A 531 21.59 7.90 -2.76
C GLY A 531 21.83 6.59 -2.05
N PHE A 532 20.87 6.27 -1.21
CA PHE A 532 20.77 5.04 -0.44
C PHE A 532 19.51 4.32 -0.88
N VAL A 533 19.50 3.01 -0.75
CA VAL A 533 18.35 2.15 -1.02
C VAL A 533 18.46 1.10 0.14
N VAL A 534 17.40 0.49 0.66
CA VAL A 534 17.40 -0.47 1.80
C VAL A 534 16.83 -1.79 1.29
N ALA A 535 17.51 -2.94 1.37
CA ALA A 535 16.95 -4.18 0.82
C ALA A 535 16.82 -5.36 1.78
N ALA A 536 16.01 -6.35 1.41
CA ALA A 536 15.60 -7.48 2.24
C ALA A 536 15.07 -7.05 3.62
N GLY A 537 13.89 -6.41 3.62
CA GLY A 537 13.20 -5.89 4.80
C GLY A 537 12.97 -4.39 4.71
N ILE A 538 11.79 -3.96 5.16
CA ILE A 538 11.43 -2.55 5.31
C ILE A 538 11.56 -2.17 6.79
N PRO A 539 12.21 -1.05 7.16
CA PRO A 539 12.18 -0.51 8.53
C PRO A 539 10.77 -0.03 8.92
N SER A 540 10.49 0.08 10.22
CA SER A 540 9.31 0.84 10.69
C SER A 540 9.45 2.32 10.35
N THR A 541 8.35 3.08 10.43
CA THR A 541 8.34 4.52 10.10
C THR A 541 9.34 5.32 10.93
N GLU A 542 9.48 4.99 12.22
CA GLU A 542 10.41 5.65 13.15
C GLU A 542 11.86 5.37 12.77
N LYS A 543 12.18 4.11 12.43
CA LYS A 543 13.53 3.74 12.01
C LYS A 543 13.86 4.23 10.61
N ALA A 544 12.87 4.37 9.75
CA ALA A 544 13.00 5.02 8.44
C ALA A 544 13.26 6.53 8.58
N LYS A 545 12.66 7.20 9.57
CA LYS A 545 12.97 8.59 9.91
C LYS A 545 14.43 8.77 10.32
N GLU A 546 14.94 7.95 11.24
CA GLU A 546 16.38 7.97 11.58
C GLU A 546 17.28 7.79 10.34
N ILE A 547 16.88 6.89 9.42
CA ILE A 547 17.61 6.64 8.18
C ILE A 547 17.57 7.89 7.28
N ILE A 548 16.40 8.45 7.01
CA ILE A 548 16.21 9.58 6.09
C ILE A 548 16.84 10.87 6.64
N ASP A 549 16.72 11.14 7.94
CA ASP A 549 17.34 12.30 8.56
C ASP A 549 18.88 12.21 8.48
N GLY A 550 19.46 11.05 8.79
CA GLY A 550 20.90 10.82 8.64
C GLY A 550 21.40 10.91 7.17
N LEU A 551 20.59 10.45 6.21
CA LEU A 551 20.89 10.62 4.78
C LEU A 551 20.85 12.07 4.32
N ARG A 552 19.88 12.85 4.83
CA ARG A 552 19.74 14.29 4.55
C ARG A 552 20.94 15.06 5.11
N GLU A 553 21.30 14.84 6.38
CA GLU A 553 22.51 15.44 6.99
C GLU A 553 23.80 15.10 6.24
N ALA A 554 23.88 13.90 5.67
CA ALA A 554 25.04 13.47 4.92
C ALA A 554 25.07 14.02 3.49
N GLY A 555 23.99 14.60 2.97
CA GLY A 555 23.92 15.13 1.61
C GLY A 555 23.75 14.06 0.53
N LEU A 556 23.06 12.94 0.86
CA LEU A 556 22.53 12.02 -0.15
C LEU A 556 21.17 12.53 -0.65
N LYS A 557 20.90 12.35 -1.94
CA LYS A 557 19.75 12.92 -2.68
C LYS A 557 18.47 12.11 -2.56
N HIS A 558 18.57 10.80 -2.29
CA HIS A 558 17.41 9.90 -2.24
C HIS A 558 17.62 8.69 -1.33
N VAL A 559 16.51 8.15 -0.81
CA VAL A 559 16.41 6.83 -0.18
C VAL A 559 15.55 5.91 -1.04
N SER A 560 15.38 4.64 -0.66
CA SER A 560 14.43 3.68 -1.27
C SER A 560 14.42 2.38 -0.45
N PHE A 561 13.39 1.51 -0.44
CA PHE A 561 13.34 0.35 0.51
C PHE A 561 12.65 -0.92 -0.07
N LYS A 562 13.14 -2.19 0.05
CA LYS A 562 12.64 -3.38 -0.70
C LYS A 562 11.53 -4.12 0.01
N PRO A 563 10.29 -4.04 -0.52
CA PRO A 563 9.25 -4.93 -0.09
C PRO A 563 9.33 -6.20 -0.95
N GLY A 564 9.16 -7.34 -0.29
CA GLY A 564 8.80 -8.58 -0.96
C GLY A 564 7.30 -8.83 -0.96
N SER A 565 6.47 -7.86 -0.55
CA SER A 565 5.03 -8.05 -0.27
C SER A 565 4.22 -6.74 -0.29
N VAL A 566 2.89 -6.85 -0.36
CA VAL A 566 1.93 -5.71 -0.31
C VAL A 566 2.10 -4.84 0.93
N ASP A 567 2.33 -5.44 2.11
CA ASP A 567 2.43 -4.66 3.35
C ASP A 567 3.79 -3.98 3.50
N GLY A 568 4.86 -4.58 2.94
CA GLY A 568 6.12 -3.86 2.74
C GLY A 568 5.95 -2.65 1.82
N ILE A 569 5.15 -2.78 0.74
CA ILE A 569 4.80 -1.65 -0.13
C ILE A 569 4.08 -0.57 0.70
N ARG A 570 3.02 -0.92 1.43
CA ARG A 570 2.27 0.04 2.27
C ARG A 570 3.15 0.74 3.31
N GLN A 571 4.10 0.02 3.92
CA GLN A 571 5.05 0.61 4.88
C GLN A 571 5.92 1.68 4.23
N VAL A 572 6.36 1.52 2.97
CA VAL A 572 7.15 2.56 2.29
C VAL A 572 6.30 3.74 1.81
N VAL A 573 5.01 3.53 1.51
CA VAL A 573 4.08 4.66 1.32
C VAL A 573 4.02 5.51 2.59
N GLN A 574 3.88 4.88 3.76
CA GLN A 574 3.86 5.58 5.06
C GLN A 574 5.18 6.32 5.33
N ILE A 575 6.32 5.73 4.97
CA ILE A 575 7.64 6.37 5.06
C ILE A 575 7.74 7.59 4.13
N ALA A 576 7.25 7.50 2.89
CA ALA A 576 7.25 8.63 1.96
C ALA A 576 6.33 9.77 2.46
N ALA A 577 5.15 9.42 2.99
CA ALA A 577 4.21 10.37 3.59
C ALA A 577 4.76 11.08 4.84
N ALA A 578 5.61 10.41 5.62
CA ALA A 578 6.28 11.00 6.78
C ALA A 578 7.44 11.96 6.41
N HIS A 579 7.91 11.93 5.15
CA HIS A 579 9.08 12.67 4.68
C HIS A 579 8.86 13.31 3.30
N PRO A 580 7.82 14.15 3.12
CA PRO A 580 7.40 14.66 1.81
C PRO A 580 8.51 15.39 1.05
N ASP A 581 9.41 16.08 1.74
CA ASP A 581 10.52 16.84 1.14
C ASP A 581 11.76 16.00 0.77
N PHE A 582 11.72 14.67 0.97
CA PHE A 582 12.85 13.78 0.67
C PHE A 582 12.47 12.70 -0.35
N PRO A 583 13.21 12.55 -1.48
CA PRO A 583 12.92 11.55 -2.50
C PRO A 583 13.06 10.10 -2.01
N VAL A 584 12.03 9.29 -2.26
CA VAL A 584 11.97 7.86 -1.96
C VAL A 584 11.77 7.09 -3.27
N ILE A 585 12.62 6.11 -3.57
CA ILE A 585 12.53 5.31 -4.83
C ILE A 585 11.90 3.91 -4.57
N CYS A 586 11.25 3.38 -5.59
CA CYS A 586 10.13 2.45 -5.45
C CYS A 586 10.29 1.23 -6.41
N GLN A 587 11.55 0.75 -6.56
CA GLN A 587 12.07 -0.50 -7.20
C GLN A 587 11.41 -1.90 -6.90
N TRP A 588 10.15 -2.14 -7.27
CA TRP A 588 9.46 -3.43 -7.04
C TRP A 588 10.10 -4.65 -7.75
N THR A 589 10.13 -5.79 -7.07
CA THR A 589 10.55 -7.09 -7.62
C THR A 589 9.68 -8.22 -7.06
N GLY A 590 8.98 -8.94 -7.93
CA GLY A 590 8.16 -10.11 -7.57
C GLY A 590 8.97 -11.41 -7.52
N GLY A 591 8.30 -12.53 -7.26
CA GLY A 591 8.94 -13.84 -7.06
C GLY A 591 9.73 -14.36 -8.26
N ARG A 592 9.41 -13.92 -9.49
CA ARG A 592 10.15 -14.24 -10.72
C ARG A 592 11.57 -13.64 -10.81
N ALA A 593 12.09 -13.04 -9.73
CA ALA A 593 13.43 -12.47 -9.66
C ALA A 593 14.54 -13.54 -9.65
N GLY A 594 15.74 -13.20 -10.15
CA GLY A 594 16.94 -14.03 -10.00
C GLY A 594 17.63 -13.82 -8.66
N GLY A 595 18.23 -14.87 -8.11
CA GLY A 595 18.78 -14.84 -6.75
C GLY A 595 17.68 -15.06 -5.70
N HIS A 596 17.82 -14.44 -4.53
CA HIS A 596 16.77 -14.48 -3.49
C HIS A 596 15.51 -13.75 -3.99
N HIS A 597 14.35 -14.37 -3.79
CA HIS A 597 13.07 -13.87 -4.30
C HIS A 597 11.95 -14.03 -3.26
N SER A 598 10.85 -13.30 -3.45
CA SER A 598 9.63 -13.53 -2.68
C SER A 598 8.83 -14.70 -3.25
N CYS A 599 7.78 -15.10 -2.54
CA CYS A 599 6.76 -16.02 -3.04
C CYS A 599 5.56 -15.28 -3.67
N GLU A 600 5.68 -13.99 -4.00
CA GLU A 600 4.60 -13.18 -4.57
C GLU A 600 4.56 -13.25 -6.10
N ASP A 601 3.37 -13.11 -6.67
CA ASP A 601 3.21 -12.67 -8.06
C ASP A 601 3.83 -11.27 -8.27
N PHE A 602 4.23 -10.95 -9.50
CA PHE A 602 4.75 -9.65 -9.86
C PHE A 602 3.65 -8.57 -10.05
N HIS A 603 2.44 -8.91 -10.49
CA HIS A 603 1.41 -7.92 -10.81
C HIS A 603 0.39 -7.69 -9.69
N GLN A 604 0.02 -8.70 -8.90
CA GLN A 604 -1.01 -8.54 -7.86
C GLN A 604 -0.59 -7.56 -6.74
N PRO A 605 0.68 -7.54 -6.26
CA PRO A 605 1.12 -6.57 -5.26
C PRO A 605 1.33 -5.17 -5.83
N LEU A 606 1.57 -5.08 -7.15
CA LEU A 606 1.33 -3.86 -7.89
C LEU A 606 -0.17 -3.52 -7.73
N LEU A 607 -1.09 -4.15 -8.46
CA LEU A 607 -2.54 -3.88 -8.57
C LEU A 607 -3.37 -3.59 -7.29
N ALA A 608 -2.81 -3.74 -6.09
CA ALA A 608 -3.45 -3.44 -4.80
C ALA A 608 -2.99 -2.11 -4.12
N THR A 609 -2.16 -1.26 -4.74
CA THR A 609 -1.43 -0.17 -4.04
C THR A 609 -1.25 1.22 -4.75
N TYR A 610 -1.73 1.51 -5.98
CA TYR A 610 -1.28 2.69 -6.78
C TYR A 610 -1.71 4.00 -6.19
N ALA A 611 -2.98 4.08 -5.78
CA ALA A 611 -3.52 5.25 -5.12
C ALA A 611 -2.69 5.59 -3.87
N SER A 612 -2.12 4.58 -3.20
CA SER A 612 -1.18 4.74 -2.09
C SER A 612 0.20 5.22 -2.55
N ILE A 613 0.78 4.69 -3.64
CA ILE A 613 2.07 5.17 -4.17
C ILE A 613 1.96 6.59 -4.72
N ARG A 614 1.05 6.80 -5.67
CA ARG A 614 0.89 8.02 -6.46
C ARG A 614 0.22 9.17 -5.70
N SER A 615 -0.27 8.94 -4.48
CA SER A 615 -0.61 10.03 -3.55
C SER A 615 0.62 10.64 -2.87
N GLN A 616 1.80 10.01 -2.96
CA GLN A 616 3.06 10.52 -2.40
C GLN A 616 3.93 11.08 -3.53
N PRO A 617 4.00 12.42 -3.73
CA PRO A 617 4.67 13.02 -4.89
C PRO A 617 6.20 12.83 -4.89
N ASN A 618 6.78 12.45 -3.75
CA ASN A 618 8.18 12.13 -3.56
C ASN A 618 8.54 10.65 -3.84
N LEU A 619 7.58 9.81 -4.26
CA LEU A 619 7.73 8.36 -4.34
C LEU A 619 7.85 7.83 -5.79
N VAL A 620 9.07 7.51 -6.23
CA VAL A 620 9.45 7.23 -7.63
C VAL A 620 9.46 5.74 -7.97
N LEU A 621 8.45 5.26 -8.70
CA LEU A 621 8.22 3.86 -9.05
C LEU A 621 9.22 3.31 -10.06
N VAL A 622 10.05 2.35 -9.63
CA VAL A 622 10.90 1.56 -10.51
C VAL A 622 10.43 0.11 -10.44
N VAL A 623 10.49 -0.68 -11.51
CA VAL A 623 10.19 -2.13 -11.45
C VAL A 623 11.35 -2.99 -11.93
N GLY A 624 11.42 -4.23 -11.48
CA GLY A 624 12.45 -5.20 -11.83
C GLY A 624 11.87 -6.60 -11.95
N SER A 625 12.73 -7.63 -11.94
CA SER A 625 12.38 -9.04 -12.11
C SER A 625 11.73 -9.37 -13.48
N GLY A 626 12.43 -10.12 -14.33
CA GLY A 626 11.93 -10.60 -15.63
C GLY A 626 12.31 -9.77 -16.87
N PHE A 627 12.76 -8.52 -16.71
CA PHE A 627 13.07 -7.64 -17.85
C PHE A 627 14.45 -7.90 -18.48
N GLY A 628 14.54 -7.73 -19.81
CA GLY A 628 15.80 -7.75 -20.55
C GLY A 628 15.73 -7.24 -22.01
N SER A 629 14.62 -6.61 -22.42
CA SER A 629 14.39 -6.07 -23.76
C SER A 629 13.61 -4.75 -23.70
N ALA A 630 13.60 -3.97 -24.78
CA ALA A 630 12.70 -2.81 -24.91
C ALA A 630 11.22 -3.23 -24.94
N GLU A 631 10.92 -4.40 -25.49
CA GLU A 631 9.55 -4.91 -25.71
C GLU A 631 8.85 -5.28 -24.42
N ASP A 632 9.57 -5.87 -23.46
CA ASP A 632 9.05 -6.16 -22.14
C ASP A 632 8.95 -4.91 -21.25
N VAL A 633 9.78 -3.90 -21.51
CA VAL A 633 9.86 -2.66 -20.70
C VAL A 633 8.79 -1.64 -21.12
N TYR A 634 8.59 -1.45 -22.42
CA TYR A 634 7.74 -0.39 -22.97
C TYR A 634 6.30 -0.37 -22.42
N PRO A 635 5.59 -1.52 -22.27
CA PRO A 635 4.25 -1.55 -21.69
C PRO A 635 4.17 -1.10 -20.23
N TYR A 636 5.29 -1.12 -19.49
CA TYR A 636 5.35 -0.63 -18.12
C TYR A 636 5.60 0.87 -18.06
N LEU A 637 6.46 1.42 -18.93
CA LEU A 637 6.69 2.87 -19.00
C LEU A 637 5.44 3.62 -19.49
N THR A 638 4.68 3.08 -20.44
CA THR A 638 3.40 3.66 -20.88
C THR A 638 2.23 3.34 -19.95
N GLY A 639 2.40 2.38 -19.04
CA GLY A 639 1.32 1.86 -18.20
C GLY A 639 0.33 0.94 -18.90
N ALA A 640 0.52 0.66 -20.20
CA ALA A 640 -0.35 -0.23 -20.98
C ALA A 640 -0.49 -1.64 -20.37
N TRP A 641 0.53 -2.13 -19.65
CA TRP A 641 0.54 -3.45 -19.01
C TRP A 641 -0.67 -3.73 -18.12
N SER A 642 -1.19 -2.73 -17.41
CA SER A 642 -2.28 -2.90 -16.46
C SER A 642 -3.63 -2.95 -17.16
N ARG A 643 -3.81 -2.10 -18.18
CA ARG A 643 -4.97 -2.12 -19.08
C ARG A 643 -5.04 -3.45 -19.86
N ASP A 644 -3.96 -3.79 -20.55
CA ASP A 644 -3.97 -4.86 -21.56
C ASP A 644 -3.94 -6.28 -20.95
N ARG A 645 -3.58 -6.42 -19.67
CA ARG A 645 -3.58 -7.70 -18.95
C ARG A 645 -4.66 -7.84 -17.88
N PHE A 646 -5.18 -6.73 -17.35
CA PHE A 646 -6.05 -6.74 -16.15
C PHE A 646 -7.27 -5.81 -16.23
N ASP A 647 -7.56 -5.19 -17.39
CA ASP A 647 -8.72 -4.32 -17.66
C ASP A 647 -8.92 -3.18 -16.64
N VAL A 648 -7.82 -2.51 -16.30
CA VAL A 648 -7.76 -1.38 -15.35
C VAL A 648 -7.06 -0.17 -15.98
N GLN A 649 -7.08 0.98 -15.29
CA GLN A 649 -6.43 2.20 -15.79
C GLN A 649 -4.92 2.02 -16.02
N PRO A 650 -4.29 2.74 -16.96
CA PRO A 650 -2.85 2.64 -17.21
C PRO A 650 -2.01 3.01 -15.97
N MET A 651 -1.00 2.19 -15.67
CA MET A 651 -0.13 2.34 -14.49
C MET A 651 1.33 2.51 -14.90
N PRO A 652 1.73 3.67 -15.45
CA PRO A 652 3.10 3.92 -15.90
C PRO A 652 4.09 3.84 -14.73
N VAL A 653 5.24 3.20 -14.97
CA VAL A 653 6.37 3.16 -14.03
C VAL A 653 7.38 4.24 -14.40
N ASP A 654 8.07 4.80 -13.41
CA ASP A 654 9.06 5.87 -13.58
C ASP A 654 10.44 5.33 -13.99
N GLY A 655 10.65 4.01 -13.93
CA GLY A 655 11.85 3.36 -14.45
C GLY A 655 11.82 1.83 -14.34
N VAL A 656 12.85 1.18 -14.90
CA VAL A 656 13.05 -0.28 -14.82
C VAL A 656 14.50 -0.59 -14.44
N LEU A 657 14.71 -1.66 -13.65
CA LEU A 657 16.03 -2.17 -13.27
C LEU A 657 16.29 -3.55 -13.90
N PHE A 658 17.55 -3.74 -14.32
CA PHE A 658 18.06 -4.99 -14.89
C PHE A 658 19.12 -5.57 -13.96
N ALA A 659 19.07 -6.88 -13.73
CA ALA A 659 20.05 -7.60 -12.93
C ALA A 659 20.49 -8.87 -13.67
N SER A 660 19.59 -9.84 -13.78
CA SER A 660 19.73 -11.09 -14.54
C SER A 660 20.37 -10.95 -15.91
N ARG A 661 19.86 -10.03 -16.75
CA ARG A 661 20.35 -9.75 -18.11
C ARG A 661 21.79 -9.22 -18.15
N MET A 662 22.28 -8.61 -17.07
CA MET A 662 23.60 -7.99 -17.01
C MET A 662 24.71 -8.98 -16.63
N MET A 663 24.38 -10.20 -16.21
CA MET A 663 25.38 -11.19 -15.79
C MET A 663 26.19 -11.81 -16.94
N VAL A 664 25.65 -11.76 -18.17
CA VAL A 664 26.38 -12.18 -19.38
C VAL A 664 27.18 -11.06 -20.04
N ALA A 665 26.99 -9.81 -19.61
CA ALA A 665 27.69 -8.66 -20.19
C ALA A 665 29.21 -8.84 -20.14
N LYS A 666 29.92 -8.37 -21.17
CA LYS A 666 31.35 -8.56 -21.37
C LYS A 666 32.19 -8.21 -20.14
N GLU A 667 31.86 -7.10 -19.48
CA GLU A 667 32.56 -6.56 -18.30
C GLU A 667 32.16 -7.23 -16.98
N ALA A 668 31.12 -8.08 -16.96
CA ALA A 668 30.73 -8.81 -15.76
C ALA A 668 31.80 -9.84 -15.39
N ALA A 669 32.17 -9.88 -14.10
CA ALA A 669 33.23 -10.73 -13.55
C ALA A 669 32.86 -12.23 -13.47
N THR A 670 31.65 -12.60 -13.91
CA THR A 670 31.23 -13.99 -14.08
C THR A 670 32.17 -14.71 -15.05
N SER A 671 32.68 -15.88 -14.66
CA SER A 671 33.61 -16.66 -15.50
C SER A 671 32.99 -17.02 -16.86
N GLN A 672 33.78 -17.05 -17.94
CA GLN A 672 33.26 -17.21 -19.31
C GLN A 672 32.42 -18.48 -19.50
N ALA A 673 32.92 -19.64 -19.05
CA ALA A 673 32.18 -20.90 -19.09
C ALA A 673 30.88 -20.88 -18.24
N VAL A 674 30.79 -19.98 -17.26
CA VAL A 674 29.56 -19.73 -16.48
C VAL A 674 28.59 -18.83 -17.25
N LYS A 675 29.07 -17.81 -17.97
CA LYS A 675 28.24 -17.01 -18.88
C LYS A 675 27.63 -17.88 -19.99
N GLU A 676 28.39 -18.84 -20.52
CA GLU A 676 27.90 -19.82 -21.50
C GLU A 676 26.75 -20.70 -20.95
N LEU A 677 26.82 -21.14 -19.70
CA LEU A 677 25.69 -21.85 -19.06
C LEU A 677 24.46 -20.94 -18.83
N ILE A 678 24.65 -19.63 -18.65
CA ILE A 678 23.53 -18.67 -18.59
C ILE A 678 22.89 -18.51 -19.98
N VAL A 679 23.68 -18.43 -21.05
CA VAL A 679 23.17 -18.34 -22.44
C VAL A 679 22.45 -19.62 -22.87
N GLN A 680 22.83 -20.79 -22.34
CA GLN A 680 22.16 -22.07 -22.60
C GLN A 680 20.79 -22.21 -21.88
N ALA A 681 20.51 -21.38 -20.87
CA ALA A 681 19.27 -21.46 -20.10
C ALA A 681 18.12 -20.75 -20.83
N GLN A 682 17.19 -21.55 -21.38
CA GLN A 682 16.06 -21.08 -22.20
C GLN A 682 15.14 -20.05 -21.51
N GLY A 683 15.05 -20.11 -20.18
CA GLY A 683 14.05 -19.37 -19.40
C GLY A 683 12.63 -19.85 -19.64
N VAL A 684 11.66 -19.11 -19.09
CA VAL A 684 10.22 -19.33 -19.28
C VAL A 684 9.45 -18.02 -19.38
N PRO A 685 8.22 -18.02 -19.90
CA PRO A 685 7.29 -16.92 -19.73
C PRO A 685 6.83 -16.77 -18.26
N ASP A 686 6.10 -15.68 -18.03
CA ASP A 686 5.65 -15.19 -16.72
C ASP A 686 4.67 -16.16 -16.01
N ASP A 687 3.83 -16.85 -16.77
CA ASP A 687 2.82 -17.80 -16.28
C ASP A 687 3.41 -19.13 -15.75
N GLN A 688 4.70 -19.37 -15.98
CA GLN A 688 5.36 -20.65 -15.73
C GLN A 688 6.48 -20.56 -14.67
N TRP A 689 6.80 -19.37 -14.14
CA TRP A 689 7.97 -19.20 -13.28
C TRP A 689 7.88 -20.01 -11.98
N GLU A 690 6.69 -20.20 -11.39
CA GLU A 690 6.52 -20.98 -10.15
C GLU A 690 6.84 -22.48 -10.30
N GLY A 691 7.03 -22.99 -11.52
CA GLY A 691 7.49 -24.37 -11.74
C GLY A 691 8.87 -24.66 -11.13
N THR A 692 9.70 -23.62 -10.91
CA THR A 692 11.04 -23.71 -10.33
C THR A 692 11.06 -24.26 -8.90
N TYR A 693 9.97 -24.11 -8.13
CA TYR A 693 9.85 -24.67 -6.79
C TYR A 693 9.80 -26.21 -6.81
N ASP A 694 9.23 -26.80 -7.86
CA ASP A 694 8.97 -28.25 -7.93
C ASP A 694 9.98 -28.97 -8.84
N ARG A 695 10.53 -28.30 -9.87
CA ARG A 695 11.46 -28.90 -10.84
C ARG A 695 12.30 -27.88 -11.61
N GLU A 696 13.31 -28.35 -12.32
CA GLU A 696 13.99 -27.56 -13.36
C GLU A 696 12.99 -27.03 -14.39
N THR A 697 13.00 -25.72 -14.59
CA THR A 697 12.03 -24.96 -15.38
C THR A 697 12.81 -23.86 -16.11
N GLY A 698 12.91 -23.96 -17.45
CA GLY A 698 13.71 -23.04 -18.26
C GLY A 698 15.23 -23.08 -18.00
N GLY A 699 15.75 -24.17 -17.42
CA GLY A 699 17.12 -24.28 -16.93
C GLY A 699 17.36 -23.65 -15.54
N ILE A 700 16.31 -23.14 -14.88
CA ILE A 700 16.35 -22.60 -13.51
C ILE A 700 15.65 -23.55 -12.54
N ILE A 701 16.10 -23.58 -11.29
CA ILE A 701 15.42 -24.27 -10.18
C ILE A 701 15.56 -23.46 -8.88
N THR A 702 14.59 -23.61 -7.98
CA THR A 702 14.59 -22.98 -6.66
C THR A 702 15.13 -23.95 -5.63
N VAL A 703 16.09 -23.49 -4.84
CA VAL A 703 16.59 -24.20 -3.65
C VAL A 703 16.42 -23.33 -2.40
N THR A 704 16.58 -23.93 -1.23
CA THR A 704 16.52 -23.22 0.05
C THR A 704 17.91 -22.70 0.42
N SER A 705 18.04 -21.40 0.68
CA SER A 705 19.30 -20.79 1.11
C SER A 705 19.71 -21.20 2.53
N GLU A 706 20.88 -20.76 3.00
CA GLU A 706 21.30 -20.98 4.41
C GLU A 706 20.42 -20.24 5.44
N LEU A 707 19.65 -19.24 5.00
CA LEU A 707 18.72 -18.46 5.82
C LEU A 707 17.29 -19.03 5.85
N GLY A 708 17.01 -20.11 5.11
CA GLY A 708 15.66 -20.67 4.97
C GLY A 708 14.78 -19.98 3.91
N GLU A 709 15.29 -18.93 3.26
CA GLU A 709 14.58 -18.22 2.18
C GLU A 709 14.87 -18.85 0.80
N PRO A 710 13.93 -18.82 -0.16
CA PRO A 710 14.09 -19.41 -1.48
C PRO A 710 15.05 -18.60 -2.36
N ILE A 711 15.77 -19.30 -3.25
CA ILE A 711 16.78 -18.73 -4.14
C ILE A 711 16.79 -19.42 -5.51
N HIS A 712 16.53 -18.66 -6.57
CA HIS A 712 16.58 -19.12 -7.96
C HIS A 712 18.03 -19.24 -8.44
N LYS A 713 18.35 -20.39 -9.05
CA LYS A 713 19.69 -20.73 -9.58
C LYS A 713 19.60 -21.49 -10.90
N ILE A 714 20.64 -21.40 -11.73
CA ILE A 714 20.80 -22.32 -12.87
C ILE A 714 20.86 -23.76 -12.34
N ALA A 715 20.14 -24.67 -12.98
CA ALA A 715 20.01 -26.07 -12.59
C ALA A 715 21.24 -26.92 -12.98
N THR A 716 22.43 -26.48 -12.54
CA THR A 716 23.69 -27.23 -12.68
C THR A 716 23.65 -28.54 -11.89
N ARG A 717 24.56 -29.48 -12.15
CA ARG A 717 24.66 -30.74 -11.37
C ARG A 717 24.79 -30.49 -9.87
N GLY A 718 25.60 -29.51 -9.47
CA GLY A 718 25.77 -29.11 -8.07
C GLY A 718 24.50 -28.54 -7.43
N ILE A 719 23.65 -27.85 -8.20
CA ILE A 719 22.37 -27.32 -7.72
C ILE A 719 21.25 -28.37 -7.72
N LYS A 720 21.28 -29.33 -8.65
CA LYS A 720 20.42 -30.53 -8.61
C LYS A 720 20.70 -31.36 -7.35
N LEU A 721 21.97 -31.54 -6.97
CA LEU A 721 22.34 -32.14 -5.69
C LEU A 721 21.90 -31.30 -4.46
N TRP A 722 21.98 -29.96 -4.54
CA TRP A 722 21.48 -29.09 -3.47
C TRP A 722 19.97 -29.27 -3.25
N LYS A 723 19.18 -29.29 -4.33
CA LYS A 723 17.72 -29.52 -4.28
C LYS A 723 17.38 -30.87 -3.65
N GLU A 724 18.07 -31.93 -4.07
CA GLU A 724 17.94 -33.28 -3.50
C GLU A 724 18.26 -33.31 -1.99
N PHE A 725 19.31 -32.63 -1.54
CA PHE A 725 19.66 -32.53 -0.12
C PHE A 725 18.69 -31.63 0.68
N ASP A 726 18.07 -30.64 0.04
CA ASP A 726 16.97 -29.87 0.66
C ASP A 726 15.75 -30.73 0.93
N GLU A 727 15.40 -31.64 0.01
CA GLU A 727 14.25 -32.54 0.10
C GLU A 727 14.50 -33.79 0.96
N THR A 728 15.77 -34.15 1.18
CA THR A 728 16.19 -35.29 2.01
C THR A 728 16.79 -34.84 3.36
N VAL A 729 18.11 -34.68 3.44
CA VAL A 729 18.83 -34.48 4.71
C VAL A 729 18.51 -33.16 5.41
N PHE A 730 18.18 -32.09 4.69
CA PHE A 730 17.80 -30.80 5.31
C PHE A 730 16.31 -30.69 5.61
N ALA A 731 15.44 -31.51 5.01
CA ALA A 731 14.05 -31.66 5.45
C ALA A 731 13.94 -32.34 6.82
N LEU A 732 14.92 -33.18 7.19
CA LEU A 732 14.96 -33.83 8.51
C LEU A 732 15.22 -32.84 9.66
N PRO A 733 14.62 -33.07 10.85
CA PRO A 733 15.02 -32.43 12.10
C PRO A 733 16.52 -32.55 12.38
N ARG A 734 17.13 -31.51 12.95
CA ARG A 734 18.61 -31.37 13.05
C ARG A 734 19.29 -32.51 13.81
N ASP A 735 18.62 -33.05 14.82
CA ASP A 735 19.01 -34.23 15.61
C ASP A 735 19.12 -35.51 14.76
N LYS A 736 18.27 -35.67 13.75
CA LYS A 736 18.23 -36.89 12.90
C LYS A 736 19.24 -36.87 11.76
N ARG A 737 19.78 -35.69 11.40
CA ARG A 737 20.65 -35.51 10.23
C ARG A 737 21.94 -36.33 10.32
N ALA A 738 22.57 -36.40 11.49
CA ALA A 738 23.81 -37.15 11.67
C ALA A 738 23.63 -38.65 11.41
N ALA A 739 22.53 -39.25 11.90
CA ALA A 739 22.21 -40.65 11.67
C ALA A 739 21.86 -40.96 10.20
N TRP A 740 21.19 -40.04 9.50
CA TRP A 740 20.97 -40.15 8.06
C TRP A 740 22.28 -40.06 7.27
N LEU A 741 23.13 -39.08 7.60
CA LEU A 741 24.41 -38.87 6.94
C LEU A 741 25.36 -40.06 7.07
N GLU A 742 25.40 -40.71 8.24
CA GLU A 742 26.25 -41.89 8.43
C GLU A 742 25.71 -43.13 7.70
N SER A 743 24.38 -43.30 7.63
CA SER A 743 23.76 -44.39 6.84
C SER A 743 23.82 -44.18 5.32
N HIS A 744 24.08 -42.96 4.85
CA HIS A 744 24.21 -42.61 3.43
C HIS A 744 25.62 -42.07 3.08
N ARG A 745 26.62 -42.38 3.92
CA ARG A 745 27.96 -41.78 3.92
C ARG A 745 28.64 -41.81 2.56
N ASP A 746 28.77 -42.99 1.97
CA ASP A 746 29.47 -43.19 0.70
C ASP A 746 28.77 -42.49 -0.46
N TYR A 747 27.43 -42.51 -0.46
CA TYR A 747 26.60 -41.82 -1.44
C TYR A 747 26.81 -40.30 -1.37
N VAL A 748 26.72 -39.71 -0.17
CA VAL A 748 26.93 -38.27 0.04
C VAL A 748 28.33 -37.86 -0.41
N ILE A 749 29.36 -38.62 -0.05
CA ILE A 749 30.76 -38.38 -0.44
C ILE A 749 30.97 -38.51 -1.95
N GLN A 750 30.37 -39.53 -2.59
CA GLN A 750 30.41 -39.71 -4.05
C GLN A 750 29.79 -38.52 -4.77
N ARG A 751 28.59 -38.09 -4.38
CA ARG A 751 27.87 -36.97 -5.01
C ARG A 751 28.59 -35.63 -4.78
N LEU A 752 29.13 -35.38 -3.58
CA LEU A 752 29.95 -34.19 -3.31
C LEU A 752 31.17 -34.13 -4.24
N ASN A 753 31.89 -35.24 -4.41
CA ASN A 753 33.08 -35.29 -5.26
C ASN A 753 32.76 -35.21 -6.76
N ALA A 754 31.64 -35.80 -7.22
CA ALA A 754 31.25 -35.80 -8.63
C ALA A 754 30.58 -34.49 -9.09
N ASP A 755 29.67 -33.94 -8.28
CA ASP A 755 28.72 -32.90 -8.73
C ASP A 755 28.89 -31.55 -8.05
N PHE A 756 29.54 -31.44 -6.89
CA PHE A 756 29.48 -30.22 -6.08
C PHE A 756 30.76 -29.37 -6.16
N GLN A 757 30.60 -28.06 -5.93
CA GLN A 757 31.70 -27.08 -5.79
C GLN A 757 32.49 -27.21 -4.48
N LYS A 758 32.04 -28.06 -3.55
CA LYS A 758 32.79 -28.44 -2.34
C LYS A 758 32.93 -29.97 -2.30
N PRO A 759 34.10 -30.53 -2.66
CA PRO A 759 34.34 -31.97 -2.55
C PRO A 759 34.38 -32.38 -1.07
N TRP A 760 34.31 -33.69 -0.84
CA TRP A 760 34.73 -34.28 0.43
C TRP A 760 36.23 -34.03 0.65
N PHE A 761 36.64 -33.58 1.84
CA PHE A 761 38.04 -33.28 2.11
C PHE A 761 38.90 -34.54 2.13
N ALA A 762 38.55 -35.54 2.94
CA ALA A 762 39.51 -36.59 3.30
C ALA A 762 39.74 -37.61 2.17
N GLU A 763 40.98 -37.68 1.68
CA GLU A 763 41.43 -38.46 0.54
C GLU A 763 42.70 -39.22 0.93
N LYS A 764 42.70 -40.55 0.76
CA LYS A 764 43.85 -41.45 0.99
C LYS A 764 44.09 -42.29 -0.26
N ASP A 765 45.33 -42.31 -0.76
CA ASP A 765 45.69 -43.01 -2.01
C ASP A 765 44.75 -42.72 -3.19
N GLY A 766 44.26 -41.47 -3.31
CA GLY A 766 43.30 -41.04 -4.33
C GLY A 766 41.83 -41.47 -4.11
N ARG A 767 41.50 -42.06 -2.96
CA ARG A 767 40.16 -42.57 -2.60
C ARG A 767 39.59 -41.82 -1.39
N PRO A 768 38.25 -41.72 -1.23
CA PRO A 768 37.69 -41.11 -0.03
C PRO A 768 38.02 -41.89 1.24
N ALA A 769 38.29 -41.17 2.33
CA ALA A 769 38.66 -41.72 3.63
C ALA A 769 38.04 -40.89 4.79
N GLY A 770 38.26 -41.28 6.04
CA GLY A 770 38.05 -40.43 7.22
C GLY A 770 39.27 -39.56 7.54
N LEU A 771 39.07 -38.47 8.30
CA LEU A 771 40.18 -37.61 8.74
C LEU A 771 41.21 -38.36 9.59
N GLY A 772 40.79 -39.35 10.37
CA GLY A 772 41.68 -40.19 11.19
C GLY A 772 42.43 -41.28 10.41
N ASP A 773 42.08 -41.53 9.14
CA ASP A 773 42.80 -42.48 8.29
C ASP A 773 43.98 -41.81 7.56
N MET A 774 43.92 -40.48 7.40
CA MET A 774 44.93 -39.68 6.72
C MET A 774 46.15 -39.43 7.60
N THR A 775 47.32 -39.39 6.98
CA THR A 775 48.55 -38.87 7.56
C THR A 775 48.57 -37.34 7.56
N TYR A 776 49.40 -36.74 8.43
CA TYR A 776 49.58 -35.28 8.46
C TYR A 776 50.03 -34.73 7.10
N LYS A 777 50.93 -35.42 6.40
CA LYS A 777 51.38 -35.05 5.05
C LYS A 777 50.24 -35.07 4.02
N GLU A 778 49.39 -36.09 4.03
CA GLU A 778 48.22 -36.15 3.13
C GLU A 778 47.26 -34.99 3.38
N THR A 779 47.00 -34.62 4.65
CA THR A 779 46.10 -33.48 4.94
C THR A 779 46.67 -32.15 4.43
N VAL A 780 47.97 -31.90 4.56
CA VAL A 780 48.63 -30.70 4.04
C VAL A 780 48.60 -30.66 2.51
N LEU A 781 48.91 -31.78 1.83
CA LEU A 781 48.87 -31.85 0.37
C LEU A 781 47.44 -31.69 -0.16
N ARG A 782 46.44 -32.25 0.53
CA ARG A 782 45.01 -32.09 0.21
C ARG A 782 44.51 -30.67 0.47
N LEU A 783 45.02 -29.99 1.50
CA LEU A 783 44.78 -28.55 1.72
C LEU A 783 45.33 -27.73 0.54
N VAL A 784 46.60 -27.90 0.15
CA VAL A 784 47.18 -27.16 -0.99
C VAL A 784 46.40 -27.44 -2.28
N LYS A 785 46.08 -28.72 -2.57
CA LYS A 785 45.27 -29.16 -3.72
C LYS A 785 43.88 -28.50 -3.82
N LEU A 786 43.33 -27.98 -2.72
CA LEU A 786 41.99 -27.37 -2.65
C LEU A 786 41.99 -25.86 -2.29
N LEU A 787 43.15 -25.29 -1.96
CA LEU A 787 43.27 -23.89 -1.49
C LEU A 787 44.25 -23.05 -2.32
N PHE A 788 45.07 -23.67 -3.17
CA PHE A 788 46.07 -23.04 -4.03
C PHE A 788 45.78 -23.33 -5.51
N VAL A 789 45.60 -22.27 -6.29
CA VAL A 789 45.30 -22.27 -7.72
C VAL A 789 46.60 -22.47 -8.50
N GLY A 790 47.02 -23.73 -8.65
CA GLY A 790 48.37 -24.11 -9.07
C GLY A 790 48.85 -23.50 -10.39
N HIS A 791 47.98 -23.40 -11.40
CA HIS A 791 48.31 -22.82 -12.71
C HIS A 791 48.42 -21.29 -12.72
N GLN A 792 47.92 -20.62 -11.67
CA GLN A 792 48.00 -19.17 -11.49
C GLN A 792 48.98 -18.75 -10.37
N GLY A 793 49.55 -19.71 -9.64
CA GLY A 793 50.53 -19.45 -8.57
C GLY A 793 49.98 -18.65 -7.38
N ARG A 794 48.66 -18.71 -7.13
CA ARG A 794 47.99 -17.93 -6.06
C ARG A 794 47.21 -18.82 -5.09
N TRP A 795 47.00 -18.31 -3.88
CA TRP A 795 45.98 -18.82 -2.98
C TRP A 795 44.59 -18.28 -3.35
N ILE A 796 43.53 -19.03 -3.03
CA ILE A 796 42.14 -18.57 -3.19
C ILE A 796 41.88 -17.34 -2.31
N ASP A 797 42.44 -17.32 -1.09
CA ASP A 797 42.37 -16.20 -0.15
C ASP A 797 43.56 -16.26 0.83
N PRO A 798 44.18 -15.13 1.24
CA PRO A 798 45.31 -15.13 2.18
C PRO A 798 45.01 -15.76 3.55
N THR A 799 43.76 -15.75 4.01
CA THR A 799 43.35 -16.40 5.26
C THR A 799 43.34 -17.93 5.14
N LEU A 800 43.19 -18.47 3.93
CA LEU A 800 43.31 -19.91 3.64
C LEU A 800 44.78 -20.37 3.59
N ARG A 801 45.69 -19.56 3.05
CA ARG A 801 47.15 -19.75 3.21
C ARG A 801 47.54 -19.81 4.68
N ASN A 802 47.03 -18.85 5.46
CA ASN A 802 47.33 -18.77 6.89
C ASN A 802 46.81 -20.00 7.65
N LEU A 803 45.64 -20.56 7.30
CA LEU A 803 45.16 -21.84 7.84
C LEU A 803 46.13 -23.00 7.58
N VAL A 804 46.76 -23.07 6.41
CA VAL A 804 47.79 -24.10 6.13
C VAL A 804 49.04 -23.86 6.98
N GLY A 805 49.43 -22.60 7.20
CA GLY A 805 50.50 -22.23 8.12
C GLY A 805 50.24 -22.61 9.57
N ASP A 806 49.02 -22.36 10.07
CA ASP A 806 48.59 -22.75 11.42
C ASP A 806 48.56 -24.29 11.58
N TRP A 807 48.12 -25.01 10.53
CA TRP A 807 48.13 -26.48 10.53
C TRP A 807 49.54 -27.08 10.47
N LEU A 808 50.45 -26.47 9.71
CA LEU A 808 51.87 -26.85 9.70
C LEU A 808 52.52 -26.61 11.07
N ARG A 809 52.28 -25.46 11.71
CA ARG A 809 52.70 -25.20 13.10
C ARG A 809 52.19 -26.28 14.05
N ARG A 810 50.93 -26.73 13.91
CA ARG A 810 50.38 -27.82 14.72
C ARG A 810 51.07 -29.17 14.49
N ILE A 811 51.51 -29.45 13.26
CA ILE A 811 52.30 -30.66 12.94
C ILE A 811 53.70 -30.57 13.58
N GLU A 812 54.34 -29.39 13.58
CA GLU A 812 55.61 -29.18 14.30
C GLU A 812 55.46 -29.40 15.81
N GLU A 813 54.40 -28.88 16.42
CA GLU A 813 54.08 -29.10 17.85
C GLU A 813 53.92 -30.59 18.18
N ARG A 814 53.24 -31.35 17.30
CA ARG A 814 52.94 -32.76 17.53
C ARG A 814 54.14 -33.68 17.33
N LEU A 815 55.00 -33.40 16.36
CA LEU A 815 56.12 -34.27 15.95
C LEU A 815 57.48 -33.84 16.54
N SER A 816 57.59 -32.66 17.12
CA SER A 816 58.84 -32.23 17.77
C SER A 816 59.11 -33.00 19.05
N THR A 817 60.16 -33.85 19.04
CA THR A 817 60.67 -34.48 20.27
C THR A 817 60.94 -33.44 21.35
N VAL A 818 60.37 -33.65 22.55
CA VAL A 818 60.50 -32.79 23.74
C VAL A 818 61.90 -32.87 24.34
N THR A 819 62.57 -34.01 24.18
CA THR A 819 63.97 -34.22 24.55
C THR A 819 64.90 -33.70 23.45
N GLY A 820 65.41 -32.47 23.63
CA GLY A 820 66.38 -31.84 22.75
C GLY A 820 66.63 -30.36 23.09
N PRO A 821 67.56 -29.68 22.39
CA PRO A 821 67.69 -28.23 22.47
C PRO A 821 66.44 -27.53 21.88
N PRO A 822 66.14 -26.28 22.25
CA PRO A 822 65.00 -25.53 21.71
C PRO A 822 65.00 -25.48 20.18
N LYS A 823 63.95 -26.03 19.57
CA LYS A 823 63.78 -26.06 18.11
C LYS A 823 63.08 -24.79 17.63
N VAL A 824 63.69 -24.08 16.68
CA VAL A 824 63.04 -23.00 15.95
C VAL A 824 62.06 -23.60 14.94
N SER A 825 60.82 -23.10 14.90
CA SER A 825 59.78 -23.49 13.94
C SER A 825 60.31 -23.50 12.49
N GLU A 826 59.90 -24.46 11.67
CA GLU A 826 60.25 -24.45 10.24
C GLU A 826 59.49 -23.33 9.52
N ILE A 827 58.21 -23.11 9.85
CA ILE A 827 57.43 -22.00 9.31
C ILE A 827 57.67 -20.73 10.15
N GLN A 828 58.58 -19.85 9.73
CA GLN A 828 58.81 -18.56 10.39
C GLN A 828 57.74 -17.53 9.98
N SER A 829 57.38 -17.47 8.69
CA SER A 829 56.37 -16.58 8.14
C SER A 829 55.43 -17.33 7.19
N TYR A 830 54.13 -17.02 7.23
CA TYR A 830 53.18 -17.61 6.28
C TYR A 830 53.36 -17.11 4.84
N ALA A 831 54.18 -16.08 4.60
CA ALA A 831 54.63 -15.71 3.26
C ALA A 831 55.58 -16.77 2.63
N GLU A 832 56.23 -17.62 3.43
CA GLU A 832 57.00 -18.77 2.91
C GLU A 832 56.11 -19.82 2.23
N LEU A 833 54.78 -19.71 2.36
CA LEU A 833 53.80 -20.56 1.70
C LEU A 833 53.19 -19.92 0.45
N ASP A 834 53.61 -18.72 0.04
CA ASP A 834 53.10 -18.07 -1.18
C ASP A 834 53.45 -18.89 -2.45
N VAL A 835 54.55 -19.66 -2.42
CA VAL A 835 54.80 -20.79 -3.32
C VAL A 835 55.03 -22.04 -2.44
N PRO A 836 54.00 -22.87 -2.18
CA PRO A 836 54.04 -23.79 -1.03
C PRO A 836 55.00 -24.98 -1.20
N MET A 837 55.13 -25.55 -2.40
CA MET A 837 55.79 -26.86 -2.58
C MET A 837 57.25 -26.91 -2.09
N PRO A 838 58.16 -25.98 -2.46
CA PRO A 838 59.55 -26.04 -1.99
C PRO A 838 59.71 -25.93 -0.46
N LYS A 839 58.80 -25.20 0.19
CA LYS A 839 58.78 -25.10 1.66
C LYS A 839 58.23 -26.37 2.30
N LEU A 840 57.22 -27.00 1.68
CA LEU A 840 56.69 -28.29 2.11
C LEU A 840 57.69 -29.43 1.95
N ASP A 841 58.48 -29.47 0.87
CA ASP A 841 59.53 -30.47 0.69
C ASP A 841 60.59 -30.35 1.80
N THR A 842 61.00 -29.12 2.13
CA THR A 842 61.89 -28.82 3.27
C THR A 842 61.27 -29.28 4.60
N PHE A 843 59.98 -28.97 4.82
CA PHE A 843 59.24 -29.33 6.03
C PHE A 843 59.14 -30.85 6.22
N PHE A 844 58.78 -31.61 5.17
CA PHE A 844 58.64 -33.06 5.25
C PHE A 844 59.98 -33.81 5.26
N ALA A 845 61.07 -33.21 4.79
CA ALA A 845 62.42 -33.71 5.03
C ALA A 845 62.83 -33.56 6.51
N ARG A 846 62.32 -32.54 7.20
CA ARG A 846 62.59 -32.26 8.62
C ARG A 846 61.69 -33.02 9.59
N TYR A 847 60.46 -33.35 9.17
CA TYR A 847 59.46 -34.12 9.93
C TYR A 847 58.95 -35.33 9.12
N PRO A 848 59.79 -36.35 8.86
CA PRO A 848 59.44 -37.49 8.01
C PRO A 848 58.28 -38.34 8.56
N GLU A 849 58.06 -38.35 9.87
CA GLU A 849 56.96 -39.04 10.55
C GLU A 849 55.59 -38.52 10.09
N ALA A 850 55.51 -37.28 9.63
CA ALA A 850 54.27 -36.72 9.06
C ALA A 850 53.76 -37.51 7.84
N GLY A 851 54.65 -38.25 7.15
CA GLY A 851 54.30 -39.11 6.01
C GLY A 851 53.81 -40.52 6.36
N SER A 852 53.79 -40.90 7.64
CA SER A 852 53.36 -42.24 8.09
C SER A 852 52.44 -42.23 9.30
N GLN A 853 52.52 -41.19 10.15
CA GLN A 853 51.65 -41.04 11.31
C GLN A 853 50.30 -40.43 10.91
N ILE A 854 49.22 -41.13 11.27
CA ILE A 854 47.83 -40.67 11.14
C ILE A 854 47.48 -39.57 12.16
N LEU A 855 46.44 -38.79 11.84
CA LEU A 855 45.96 -37.70 12.71
C LEU A 855 45.52 -38.21 14.10
N ALA A 856 46.01 -37.55 15.15
CA ALA A 856 45.55 -37.76 16.52
C ALA A 856 44.17 -37.10 16.74
N SER A 857 43.35 -37.69 17.62
CA SER A 857 41.97 -37.24 17.85
C SER A 857 41.85 -35.76 18.26
N GLU A 858 42.80 -35.24 19.03
CA GLU A 858 42.81 -33.81 19.40
C GLU A 858 43.12 -32.90 18.20
N ASP A 859 43.90 -33.40 17.24
CA ASP A 859 44.30 -32.64 16.06
C ASP A 859 43.23 -32.68 14.96
N ILE A 860 42.41 -33.74 14.90
CA ILE A 860 41.15 -33.75 14.14
C ILE A 860 40.21 -32.66 14.67
N ALA A 861 40.04 -32.56 15.99
CA ALA A 861 39.22 -31.53 16.61
C ALA A 861 39.75 -30.12 16.35
N TYR A 862 41.08 -29.92 16.44
CA TYR A 862 41.75 -28.66 16.11
C TYR A 862 41.60 -28.27 14.63
N PHE A 863 41.78 -29.23 13.70
CA PHE A 863 41.59 -29.03 12.27
C PHE A 863 40.15 -28.59 11.93
N LEU A 864 39.14 -29.22 12.54
CA LEU A 864 37.75 -28.83 12.38
C LEU A 864 37.46 -27.42 12.94
N ALA A 865 38.10 -27.05 14.06
CA ALA A 865 38.01 -25.70 14.62
C ALA A 865 38.65 -24.64 13.70
N LEU A 866 39.82 -24.91 13.10
CA LEU A 866 40.43 -24.05 12.08
C LEU A 866 39.51 -23.88 10.86
N CYS A 867 38.86 -24.94 10.40
CA CYS A 867 37.92 -24.89 9.28
C CYS A 867 36.66 -24.04 9.57
N GLN A 868 36.32 -23.78 10.84
CA GLN A 868 35.19 -22.91 11.24
C GLN A 868 35.59 -21.50 11.69
N ARG A 869 36.89 -21.17 11.75
CA ARG A 869 37.43 -19.93 12.33
C ARG A 869 36.72 -18.66 11.83
N PRO A 870 36.12 -17.83 12.71
CA PRO A 870 35.54 -16.54 12.34
C PRO A 870 36.56 -15.59 11.71
N GLY A 871 36.13 -14.77 10.75
CA GLY A 871 36.99 -13.82 10.03
C GLY A 871 37.83 -14.42 8.90
N GLN A 872 37.94 -15.75 8.83
CA GLN A 872 38.55 -16.48 7.71
C GLN A 872 37.54 -16.69 6.57
N LYS A 873 38.01 -16.79 5.33
CA LYS A 873 37.18 -17.31 4.23
C LYS A 873 36.78 -18.77 4.55
N PRO A 874 35.50 -19.16 4.43
CA PRO A 874 35.08 -20.54 4.64
C PRO A 874 35.79 -21.50 3.70
N VAL A 875 36.14 -22.69 4.20
CA VAL A 875 36.85 -23.70 3.40
C VAL A 875 35.98 -24.19 2.21
N PRO A 876 36.57 -24.37 1.01
CA PRO A 876 35.84 -24.80 -0.20
C PRO A 876 35.65 -26.32 -0.25
N PHE A 877 35.49 -26.99 0.90
CA PHE A 877 35.35 -28.44 1.01
C PHE A 877 34.50 -28.83 2.22
N ILE A 878 34.06 -30.09 2.26
CA ILE A 878 33.34 -30.68 3.39
C ILE A 878 34.34 -31.51 4.23
N PRO A 879 34.71 -31.08 5.45
CA PRO A 879 35.70 -31.80 6.26
C PRO A 879 35.08 -32.92 7.14
N VAL A 880 33.78 -32.85 7.42
CA VAL A 880 33.06 -33.81 8.26
C VAL A 880 31.58 -33.87 7.86
N LEU A 881 30.94 -35.02 8.05
CA LEU A 881 29.49 -35.16 8.01
C LEU A 881 28.95 -35.16 9.45
N ASP A 882 28.28 -34.09 9.86
CA ASP A 882 27.81 -33.87 11.22
C ASP A 882 26.45 -33.16 11.26
N SER A 883 25.94 -32.82 12.45
CA SER A 883 24.71 -32.03 12.63
C SER A 883 24.82 -30.56 12.17
N ASN A 884 25.97 -30.16 11.62
CA ASN A 884 26.26 -28.86 11.02
C ASN A 884 26.46 -28.96 9.49
N PHE A 885 26.27 -30.14 8.87
CA PHE A 885 26.46 -30.37 7.42
C PHE A 885 25.80 -29.31 6.53
N GLY A 886 24.62 -28.79 6.89
CA GLY A 886 23.97 -27.70 6.15
C GLY A 886 24.76 -26.39 6.10
N ILE A 887 25.52 -26.08 7.16
CA ILE A 887 26.43 -24.91 7.20
C ILE A 887 27.65 -25.20 6.32
N TRP A 888 28.28 -26.38 6.48
CA TRP A 888 29.42 -26.81 5.66
C TRP A 888 29.08 -26.77 4.16
N PHE A 889 27.89 -27.24 3.79
CA PHE A 889 27.38 -27.28 2.42
C PHE A 889 27.05 -25.88 1.87
N LYS A 890 26.17 -25.12 2.53
CA LYS A 890 25.55 -23.91 1.94
C LYS A 890 26.36 -22.61 2.08
N LYS A 891 27.24 -22.47 3.09
CA LYS A 891 27.94 -21.21 3.41
C LYS A 891 28.95 -20.78 2.34
N ASP A 892 29.03 -19.49 2.02
CA ASP A 892 29.99 -18.90 1.04
C ASP A 892 30.05 -19.67 -0.30
N SER A 893 28.88 -19.76 -0.94
CA SER A 893 28.61 -20.66 -2.07
C SER A 893 28.41 -19.95 -3.41
N LEU A 894 28.72 -18.65 -3.53
CA LEU A 894 28.42 -17.84 -4.73
C LEU A 894 29.66 -17.35 -5.51
N TRP A 895 30.82 -17.20 -4.87
CA TRP A 895 32.01 -16.62 -5.49
C TRP A 895 32.65 -17.53 -6.55
N GLN A 896 32.37 -18.84 -6.48
CA GLN A 896 32.81 -19.86 -7.43
C GLN A 896 32.29 -19.63 -8.86
N ALA A 897 31.26 -18.80 -9.05
CA ALA A 897 30.76 -18.39 -10.36
C ALA A 897 31.56 -17.24 -10.99
N GLU A 898 32.37 -16.53 -10.21
CA GLU A 898 33.31 -15.50 -10.68
C GLU A 898 34.71 -16.10 -10.85
N ASP A 899 35.18 -16.93 -9.90
CA ASP A 899 36.50 -17.59 -9.91
C ASP A 899 36.40 -19.11 -10.15
N ILE A 900 36.22 -19.52 -11.43
CA ILE A 900 36.13 -20.94 -11.80
C ILE A 900 37.49 -21.66 -11.74
N ASP A 901 38.60 -20.94 -11.87
CA ASP A 901 39.97 -21.47 -11.77
C ASP A 901 40.25 -22.15 -10.42
N ALA A 902 39.56 -21.69 -9.37
CA ALA A 902 39.63 -22.21 -8.01
C ALA A 902 38.68 -23.40 -7.74
N VAL A 903 37.89 -23.83 -8.72
CA VAL A 903 36.94 -24.93 -8.59
C VAL A 903 37.55 -26.24 -9.09
N VAL A 904 37.22 -27.35 -8.44
CA VAL A 904 37.66 -28.70 -8.82
C VAL A 904 37.28 -28.97 -10.29
N ASP A 905 38.26 -29.44 -11.07
CA ASP A 905 38.16 -29.68 -12.52
C ASP A 905 37.81 -28.43 -13.37
N GLN A 906 37.81 -27.22 -12.78
CA GLN A 906 37.36 -25.96 -13.39
C GLN A 906 35.92 -26.05 -13.97
N ASP A 907 35.10 -26.92 -13.37
CA ASP A 907 33.84 -27.39 -13.95
C ASP A 907 32.64 -26.49 -13.56
N PRO A 908 32.03 -25.74 -14.50
CA PRO A 908 30.92 -24.84 -14.21
C PRO A 908 29.62 -25.58 -13.86
N GLN A 909 29.52 -26.89 -14.09
CA GLN A 909 28.38 -27.69 -13.62
C GLN A 909 28.41 -27.97 -12.11
N ARG A 910 29.52 -27.64 -11.42
CA ARG A 910 29.63 -27.73 -9.96
C ARG A 910 29.06 -26.52 -9.22
N VAL A 911 29.03 -25.34 -9.87
CA VAL A 911 28.90 -24.05 -9.18
C VAL A 911 27.46 -23.54 -9.07
N ALA A 912 27.23 -22.63 -8.12
CA ALA A 912 25.92 -22.07 -7.83
C ALA A 912 25.69 -20.70 -8.51
N ILE A 913 25.15 -20.71 -9.72
CA ILE A 913 24.89 -19.52 -10.53
C ILE A 913 23.52 -18.94 -10.17
N LEU A 914 23.43 -17.71 -9.66
CA LEU A 914 22.15 -17.04 -9.42
C LEU A 914 21.57 -16.56 -10.74
N GLN A 915 20.33 -16.93 -11.09
CA GLN A 915 19.71 -16.42 -12.31
C GLN A 915 18.17 -16.50 -12.25
N GLY A 916 17.46 -15.62 -12.96
CA GLY A 916 16.01 -15.45 -12.87
C GLY A 916 15.25 -16.08 -14.05
N PRO A 917 14.17 -16.85 -13.80
CA PRO A 917 13.53 -17.70 -14.81
C PRO A 917 12.95 -16.94 -16.02
N VAL A 918 12.38 -15.75 -15.80
CA VAL A 918 11.78 -14.94 -16.88
C VAL A 918 12.81 -14.06 -17.60
N ALA A 919 13.86 -13.62 -16.90
CA ALA A 919 14.84 -12.69 -17.45
C ALA A 919 15.96 -13.38 -18.26
N VAL A 920 16.24 -14.65 -17.98
CA VAL A 920 17.40 -15.35 -18.58
C VAL A 920 17.28 -15.51 -20.10
N ARG A 921 16.06 -15.68 -20.63
CA ARG A 921 15.75 -15.77 -22.07
C ARG A 921 16.28 -14.62 -22.95
N HIS A 922 16.64 -13.49 -22.34
CA HIS A 922 17.22 -12.33 -23.02
C HIS A 922 18.76 -12.35 -23.08
N SER A 923 19.40 -13.32 -22.44
CA SER A 923 20.85 -13.45 -22.33
C SER A 923 21.37 -14.30 -23.48
N THR A 924 21.39 -13.77 -24.70
CA THR A 924 21.59 -14.55 -25.94
C THR A 924 23.05 -14.66 -26.40
N THR A 925 23.96 -13.87 -25.83
CA THR A 925 25.41 -13.90 -26.13
C THR A 925 26.22 -13.44 -24.91
N THR A 926 27.52 -13.72 -24.93
CA THR A 926 28.53 -13.24 -23.95
C THR A 926 29.33 -12.02 -24.44
N ASP A 927 29.11 -11.58 -25.68
CA ASP A 927 29.99 -10.63 -26.37
C ASP A 927 29.61 -9.16 -26.18
N GLU A 928 28.32 -8.89 -25.89
CA GLU A 928 27.76 -7.56 -25.67
C GLU A 928 28.33 -6.88 -24.42
N THR A 929 28.72 -5.62 -24.55
CA THR A 929 29.00 -4.74 -23.40
C THR A 929 27.73 -4.38 -22.64
N ALA A 930 27.87 -4.05 -21.36
CA ALA A 930 26.77 -3.50 -20.57
C ALA A 930 26.20 -2.19 -21.19
N GLY A 931 27.05 -1.42 -21.89
CA GLY A 931 26.65 -0.22 -22.63
C GLY A 931 25.74 -0.54 -23.81
N GLU A 932 26.13 -1.47 -24.69
CA GLU A 932 25.33 -1.88 -25.86
C GLU A 932 23.95 -2.42 -25.45
N ILE A 933 23.88 -3.23 -24.38
CA ILE A 933 22.61 -3.77 -23.88
C ILE A 933 21.67 -2.64 -23.41
N LEU A 934 22.17 -1.68 -22.63
CA LEU A 934 21.36 -0.59 -22.09
C LEU A 934 20.95 0.41 -23.18
N SER A 935 21.88 0.82 -24.04
CA SER A 935 21.58 1.73 -25.15
C SER A 935 20.68 1.10 -26.22
N GLY A 936 20.75 -0.22 -26.44
CA GLY A 936 19.82 -0.94 -27.31
C GLY A 936 18.40 -0.98 -26.75
N ILE A 937 18.24 -1.16 -25.44
CA ILE A 937 16.95 -1.08 -24.75
C ILE A 937 16.40 0.36 -24.79
N GLU A 938 17.23 1.36 -24.51
CA GLU A 938 16.86 2.79 -24.60
C GLU A 938 16.40 3.17 -26.02
N ALA A 939 17.19 2.83 -27.05
CA ALA A 939 16.86 3.14 -28.43
C ALA A 939 15.53 2.49 -28.87
N GLY A 940 15.29 1.23 -28.50
CA GLY A 940 14.03 0.53 -28.80
C GLY A 940 12.81 1.06 -28.04
N ILE A 941 13.01 1.73 -26.89
CA ILE A 941 11.95 2.47 -26.17
C ILE A 941 11.67 3.80 -26.87
N VAL A 942 12.71 4.54 -27.25
CA VAL A 942 12.59 5.82 -27.96
C VAL A 942 11.93 5.65 -29.32
N GLU A 943 12.28 4.60 -30.08
CA GLU A 943 11.65 4.27 -31.36
C GLU A 943 10.13 4.07 -31.22
N ARG A 944 9.70 3.32 -30.20
CA ARG A 944 8.27 3.04 -29.95
C ARG A 944 7.52 4.29 -29.50
N LEU A 945 8.13 5.10 -28.63
CA LEU A 945 7.55 6.37 -28.18
C LEU A 945 7.37 7.36 -29.34
N LEU A 946 8.31 7.40 -30.29
CA LEU A 946 8.24 8.22 -31.51
C LEU A 946 7.26 7.67 -32.55
N ALA A 947 6.97 6.37 -32.54
CA ALA A 947 5.97 5.74 -33.40
C ALA A 947 4.53 5.96 -32.91
N GLU A 948 4.31 5.93 -31.59
CA GLU A 948 2.98 6.15 -30.98
C GLU A 948 2.62 7.64 -30.82
N THR A 949 3.61 8.53 -30.74
CA THR A 949 3.37 9.96 -30.45
C THR A 949 3.74 10.87 -31.64
N PRO A 950 2.80 11.65 -32.20
CA PRO A 950 3.07 12.55 -33.33
C PRO A 950 3.82 13.83 -32.89
N PHE A 951 5.11 13.69 -32.56
CA PHE A 951 5.97 14.81 -32.18
C PHE A 951 6.28 15.73 -33.38
N GLN A 952 6.09 17.04 -33.19
CA GLN A 952 6.68 18.04 -34.10
C GLN A 952 8.21 18.02 -33.97
N ARG A 953 8.90 17.81 -35.09
CA ARG A 953 10.35 17.62 -35.13
C ARG A 953 11.09 18.96 -34.97
N VAL A 954 11.31 19.38 -33.73
CA VAL A 954 12.09 20.58 -33.41
C VAL A 954 13.58 20.29 -33.60
N VAL A 955 14.16 20.82 -34.68
CA VAL A 955 15.59 20.72 -34.94
C VAL A 955 16.30 21.95 -34.35
N VAL A 956 17.12 21.73 -33.34
CA VAL A 956 17.95 22.77 -32.73
C VAL A 956 19.37 22.66 -33.29
N THR A 957 19.73 23.57 -34.20
CA THR A 957 21.11 23.74 -34.68
C THR A 957 21.81 24.83 -33.88
N THR A 958 22.88 24.51 -33.17
CA THR A 958 23.79 25.51 -32.61
C THR A 958 24.81 25.95 -33.66
N ASP A 959 24.95 27.27 -33.81
CA ASP A 959 26.05 27.86 -34.57
C ASP A 959 27.31 27.92 -33.67
N PRO A 960 28.49 27.47 -34.12
CA PRO A 960 29.74 27.59 -33.36
C PRO A 960 30.11 29.01 -32.90
N ALA A 961 29.53 30.06 -33.49
CA ALA A 961 29.80 31.47 -33.19
C ALA A 961 28.99 32.08 -32.03
N GLY A 962 28.09 31.33 -31.38
CA GLY A 962 27.46 31.76 -30.11
C GLY A 962 26.35 32.83 -30.20
N ALA A 963 25.67 32.94 -31.34
CA ALA A 963 24.48 33.78 -31.51
C ALA A 963 23.18 33.07 -31.01
N PRO A 964 22.09 33.80 -30.68
CA PRO A 964 20.90 33.21 -30.07
C PRO A 964 20.15 32.20 -30.96
N LEU A 965 19.53 31.23 -30.30
CA LEU A 965 18.89 30.03 -30.87
C LEU A 965 17.73 30.37 -31.82
N ASN A 966 17.92 30.11 -33.13
CA ASN A 966 16.85 30.14 -34.12
C ASN A 966 16.10 28.80 -34.16
N VAL A 967 14.96 28.71 -33.49
CA VAL A 967 14.08 27.53 -33.51
C VAL A 967 13.18 27.55 -34.74
N LYS A 968 13.26 26.53 -35.60
CA LYS A 968 12.29 26.29 -36.69
C LYS A 968 11.40 25.09 -36.39
N VAL A 969 10.10 25.27 -36.58
CA VAL A 969 9.04 24.25 -36.40
C VAL A 969 8.39 23.98 -37.76
N PHE A 970 8.16 22.70 -38.09
CA PHE A 970 7.64 22.27 -39.38
C PHE A 970 6.37 21.42 -39.25
N GLY A 971 5.19 22.06 -39.27
CA GLY A 971 3.87 21.45 -39.50
C GLY A 971 3.35 20.51 -38.39
N ALA A 972 2.03 20.31 -38.22
CA ALA A 972 0.88 21.06 -38.73
C ALA A 972 -0.25 21.02 -37.68
N ALA A 973 -1.20 21.96 -37.76
CA ALA A 973 -2.18 22.29 -36.71
C ALA A 973 -1.56 22.79 -35.38
N ALA A 974 -2.23 23.73 -34.73
CA ALA A 974 -1.71 24.42 -33.55
C ALA A 974 -2.54 24.13 -32.30
N VAL A 975 -1.87 23.80 -31.20
CA VAL A 975 -2.41 23.86 -29.84
C VAL A 975 -1.58 24.91 -29.08
N PRO A 976 -2.20 25.94 -28.46
CA PRO A 976 -1.46 27.04 -27.88
C PRO A 976 -0.83 26.66 -26.54
N VAL A 977 0.48 26.41 -26.55
CA VAL A 977 1.30 26.27 -25.34
C VAL A 977 1.42 27.64 -24.67
N ARG A 978 0.98 27.77 -23.41
CA ARG A 978 1.29 28.93 -22.58
C ARG A 978 2.74 28.83 -22.09
N PRO A 979 3.55 29.91 -22.16
CA PRO A 979 4.87 29.91 -21.54
C PRO A 979 4.74 29.93 -20.01
N LEU A 980 5.45 29.03 -19.34
CA LEU A 980 5.91 29.26 -17.97
C LEU A 980 7.08 30.24 -18.03
N ILE A 981 7.08 31.22 -17.13
CA ILE A 981 8.05 32.33 -17.14
C ILE A 981 9.02 32.17 -15.97
N ALA A 982 10.31 32.24 -16.32
CA ALA A 982 11.48 32.43 -15.44
C ALA A 982 11.57 31.55 -14.18
#